data_AF-A0A3C1D342-F1
#
_entry.id   AF-A0A3C1D342-F1
#
_cell.length_a   1.000
_cell.length_b   1.000
_cell.length_c   1.000
_cell.angle_alpha   90.00
_cell.angle_beta   90.00
_cell.angle_gamma   90.00
#
_symmetry.space_group_name_H-M   'P 1'
#
loop_
_entity.id
_entity.type
_entity.pdbx_description
1 polymer ?
#
loop_
_entity_poly.entity_id
_entity_poly.type
_entity_poly.pdbx_seq_one_letter_code
_entity_poly.pdbx_strand_id
1 'polypeptide(L)'
;MPPRTRLRGPNVLEGNQMGKRIVSILCGALLVLCLGHVCALAAGSDDSREVSNTQVAETAESNQSKDGDNVGESKTDEATDSKKDVPDSEDTPSITSAVPGDASNTSTPSEGEESAEDDTQIAGLVNYRAHVQSIGWQDWTKDGALSGTTGRALRVEALQIKLGSALSGSIEYCAHVQNIGWQSWTKDGTLSGTTGRSLRVEAIRIRLTGDVAKQYDVRYRVHVQNVGWTAWSYNGEVAGTEGKSLRIEAVEVQLVEKREAAVMGRAHVQDAGWTSPVRDDVPTLGLTGKSKRLETFSLSLEGTMCPEGDGSHIEYCAHVQNVGWQNYVRDGGNAGTTSRGLRIEAVKVKLSGPIEQKYDVWYRAHVQDYGWLAWTKDDGVAGTTGLSKRVEAIQVALRPKDSAAPSANGKWSLASFGPARVTYTAHVQNIGWQNDSTDGQLAGTTGRSLRVEAFKVSVRSDGVTGGISYSAHVQDKGWMGAVSNNGIAGTVGQAKRVEALKVTLTGDMAKYYDVWYRAYVQDYGWLGWTKNGAVAGSTGIGYRVEAFEVKVLSKGAPAPGSTGSPYVTKAKSRVHFHNIRAVGQPNGFFCGPTSGYMVLSNVGAWHSKTGTSLSIENVATYMRTRSYGYTSFSDRMFEKGMNSWLGRSVYTTYHTPSYATVRSSVLKSYSTGYATCVDEQERRGGPHFNGHGNTTFSHIMVVDGYNEATDQVYFADPACSLYAGASPHFWYPSLRTFTNTYLAQEYIRDGRQHIGIYTSR
;
A
#
# COMPACT_ATOMS: atom_id res chain seq x y z
N MET A 1 23.42 -0.45 60.32
CA MET A 1 24.68 0.30 60.45
C MET A 1 25.12 0.77 59.06
N PRO A 2 25.71 1.97 58.90
CA PRO A 2 26.41 2.41 57.67
C PRO A 2 27.91 2.00 57.72
N PRO A 3 28.73 2.27 56.68
CA PRO A 3 29.29 3.60 56.42
C PRO A 3 28.98 4.11 54.98
N ARG A 4 28.96 5.40 54.61
CA ARG A 4 29.56 6.68 55.08
C ARG A 4 31.07 6.87 54.87
N THR A 5 31.43 7.50 53.75
CA THR A 5 32.50 8.50 53.67
C THR A 5 32.07 9.70 52.80
N ARG A 6 32.35 10.91 53.28
CA ARG A 6 32.28 12.19 52.53
C ARG A 6 33.44 13.05 53.03
N LEU A 7 34.22 13.67 52.12
CA LEU A 7 34.96 14.94 52.27
C LEU A 7 35.16 15.46 50.84
N ARG A 8 34.59 16.61 50.42
CA ARG A 8 34.99 18.01 50.66
C ARG A 8 36.36 18.40 50.04
N GLY A 9 36.31 19.28 49.04
CA GLY A 9 37.44 20.00 48.43
C GLY A 9 36.91 20.98 47.35
N PRO A 10 37.09 22.32 47.48
CA PRO A 10 36.48 23.31 46.58
C PRO A 10 37.48 24.17 45.77
N ASN A 11 36.94 24.94 44.81
CA ASN A 11 37.44 26.19 44.20
C ASN A 11 38.83 26.16 43.50
N VAL A 12 38.92 26.32 42.17
CA VAL A 12 38.84 27.55 41.33
C VAL A 12 40.17 28.34 41.24
N LEU A 13 40.51 28.76 40.01
CA LEU A 13 41.67 29.54 39.52
C LEU A 13 42.87 28.73 38.99
N GLU A 14 42.99 28.64 37.66
CA GLU A 14 43.86 29.53 36.87
C GLU A 14 43.55 29.39 35.37
N GLY A 15 43.96 30.36 34.55
CA GLY A 15 43.74 30.28 33.10
C GLY A 15 44.49 31.33 32.27
N ASN A 16 45.39 30.86 31.40
CA ASN A 16 45.89 31.51 30.17
C ASN A 16 46.88 30.52 29.49
N GLN A 17 46.91 30.28 28.18
CA GLN A 17 46.96 31.27 27.10
C GLN A 17 46.39 30.79 25.75
N MET A 18 45.60 31.67 25.12
CA MET A 18 45.85 32.26 23.78
C MET A 18 46.33 31.38 22.60
N GLY A 19 45.48 31.13 21.58
CA GLY A 19 45.92 30.39 20.37
C GLY A 19 44.94 30.19 19.18
N LYS A 20 44.35 31.27 18.64
CA LYS A 20 43.81 31.50 17.25
C LYS A 20 43.88 30.33 16.21
N ARG A 21 42.94 30.09 15.28
CA ARG A 21 41.66 30.75 14.84
C ARG A 21 40.94 29.86 13.77
N ILE A 22 39.91 30.43 13.10
CA ILE A 22 39.09 29.89 11.98
C ILE A 22 37.94 28.99 12.49
N VAL A 23 36.74 29.51 12.81
CA VAL A 23 35.74 30.32 12.06
C VAL A 23 34.86 29.46 11.13
N SER A 24 33.67 29.15 11.61
CA SER A 24 32.53 28.67 10.82
C SER A 24 31.77 29.88 10.24
N ILE A 25 31.23 29.76 9.02
CA ILE A 25 30.27 30.72 8.46
C ILE A 25 28.92 30.02 8.34
N LEU A 26 27.90 30.63 8.93
CA LEU A 26 26.51 30.17 8.89
C LEU A 26 25.65 31.40 8.57
N CYS A 27 25.34 31.61 7.29
CA CYS A 27 24.50 32.73 6.86
C CYS A 27 23.02 32.35 6.96
N GLY A 28 22.27 33.08 7.78
CA GLY A 28 20.81 33.08 7.73
C GLY A 28 20.27 34.09 6.72
N ALA A 29 18.99 33.94 6.36
CA ALA A 29 18.18 34.96 5.69
C ALA A 29 16.82 35.04 6.40
N LEU A 30 16.21 36.22 6.46
CA LEU A 30 15.18 36.52 7.47
C LEU A 30 13.75 36.55 6.91
N LEU A 31 12.92 35.68 7.51
CA LEU A 31 11.48 35.74 7.76
C LEU A 31 10.76 37.08 7.46
N VAL A 32 9.68 37.03 6.65
CA VAL A 32 8.56 38.01 6.68
C VAL A 32 7.20 37.31 6.59
N LEU A 33 6.45 37.40 7.70
CA LEU A 33 4.99 37.40 7.96
C LEU A 33 3.98 36.61 7.10
N CYS A 34 2.96 36.09 7.80
CA CYS A 34 1.76 35.44 7.27
C CYS A 34 0.57 36.41 7.15
N LEU A 35 -0.40 36.12 6.28
CA LEU A 35 -1.86 36.23 6.54
C LEU A 35 -2.70 35.79 5.31
N GLY A 36 -3.97 35.42 5.54
CA GLY A 36 -5.01 35.33 4.49
C GLY A 36 -5.42 33.94 4.02
N HIS A 37 -6.50 33.39 4.58
CA HIS A 37 -7.41 32.49 3.84
C HIS A 37 -8.47 33.35 3.14
N VAL A 38 -8.66 33.22 1.83
CA VAL A 38 -9.85 33.71 1.11
C VAL A 38 -10.21 32.71 0.01
N CYS A 39 -11.47 32.29 -0.04
CA CYS A 39 -12.01 31.51 -1.16
C CYS A 39 -12.35 32.44 -2.33
N ALA A 40 -12.01 32.04 -3.56
CA ALA A 40 -12.46 32.73 -4.77
C ALA A 40 -13.12 31.73 -5.73
N LEU A 41 -14.45 31.83 -5.86
CA LEU A 41 -15.14 31.36 -7.06
C LEU A 41 -14.92 32.38 -8.18
N ALA A 42 -14.74 31.91 -9.40
CA ALA A 42 -14.82 32.72 -10.61
C ALA A 42 -15.42 31.90 -11.77
N ALA A 43 -16.72 32.05 -11.98
CA ALA A 43 -17.24 32.17 -13.34
C ALA A 43 -16.86 33.60 -13.84
N GLY A 44 -16.89 33.94 -15.12
CA GLY A 44 -17.33 33.26 -16.34
C GLY A 44 -17.18 34.26 -17.51
N SER A 45 -17.89 34.06 -18.62
CA SER A 45 -17.72 34.77 -19.92
C SER A 45 -16.33 34.57 -20.56
N ASP A 46 -16.21 33.99 -21.76
CA ASP A 46 -16.64 34.47 -23.10
C ASP A 46 -15.71 35.59 -23.63
N ASP A 47 -15.35 35.67 -24.91
CA ASP A 47 -16.21 35.39 -26.08
C ASP A 47 -15.45 34.97 -27.37
N SER A 48 -16.07 34.08 -28.17
CA SER A 48 -15.90 33.91 -29.63
C SER A 48 -14.56 33.29 -30.16
N ARG A 49 -14.48 32.60 -31.31
CA ARG A 49 -15.44 32.18 -32.37
C ARG A 49 -15.15 30.75 -32.87
N GLU A 50 -16.21 30.11 -33.41
CA GLU A 50 -16.33 29.31 -34.66
C GLU A 50 -15.12 28.46 -35.17
N VAL A 51 -15.30 27.26 -35.75
CA VAL A 51 -16.38 26.79 -36.65
C VAL A 51 -16.80 25.35 -36.33
N SER A 52 -18.08 25.03 -36.52
CA SER A 52 -18.63 23.67 -36.49
C SER A 52 -19.32 23.28 -37.81
N ASN A 53 -19.09 22.06 -38.30
CA ASN A 53 -20.07 21.19 -39.00
C ASN A 53 -19.41 19.91 -39.57
N THR A 54 -20.10 18.81 -39.91
CA THR A 54 -21.28 18.10 -39.33
C THR A 54 -21.54 16.85 -40.16
N GLN A 55 -21.84 15.70 -39.49
CA GLN A 55 -22.36 14.42 -40.04
C GLN A 55 -21.46 13.69 -41.08
N VAL A 56 -21.17 12.38 -40.96
CA VAL A 56 -22.03 11.17 -40.89
C VAL A 56 -22.68 10.83 -42.24
N ALA A 57 -22.31 9.65 -42.75
CA ALA A 57 -23.09 8.85 -43.69
C ALA A 57 -22.95 7.38 -43.28
N GLU A 58 -24.04 6.62 -43.34
CA GLU A 58 -24.07 5.20 -43.02
C GLU A 58 -23.85 4.34 -44.26
N THR A 59 -23.35 3.12 -44.07
CA THR A 59 -23.79 1.96 -44.86
C THR A 59 -23.85 0.74 -43.95
N ALA A 60 -24.97 0.03 -43.99
CA ALA A 60 -25.19 -1.22 -43.29
C ALA A 60 -25.31 -2.35 -44.31
N GLU A 61 -24.88 -3.55 -43.94
CA GLU A 61 -25.37 -4.78 -44.56
C GLU A 61 -25.42 -5.89 -43.51
N SER A 62 -26.29 -6.88 -43.72
CA SER A 62 -26.78 -7.77 -42.69
C SER A 62 -26.47 -9.25 -42.99
N ASN A 63 -26.61 -10.12 -41.99
CA ASN A 63 -27.24 -11.41 -42.23
C ASN A 63 -27.87 -12.05 -40.98
N GLN A 64 -29.05 -12.59 -41.19
CA GLN A 64 -29.77 -13.58 -40.38
C GLN A 64 -29.34 -14.99 -40.87
N SER A 65 -29.72 -16.14 -40.30
CA SER A 65 -30.10 -16.61 -38.95
C SER A 65 -30.25 -18.15 -39.07
N LYS A 66 -31.14 -18.80 -38.29
CA LYS A 66 -31.63 -20.20 -38.41
C LYS A 66 -30.72 -21.33 -37.87
N ASP A 67 -31.25 -22.42 -37.31
CA ASP A 67 -32.58 -22.75 -36.72
C ASP A 67 -32.42 -24.06 -35.88
N GLY A 68 -33.34 -24.37 -34.94
CA GLY A 68 -33.60 -25.76 -34.49
C GLY A 68 -33.50 -26.13 -32.98
N ASP A 69 -34.53 -25.84 -32.16
CA ASP A 69 -35.60 -26.78 -31.71
C ASP A 69 -35.26 -28.30 -31.54
N ASN A 70 -35.87 -29.15 -30.68
CA ASN A 70 -37.02 -29.12 -29.73
C ASN A 70 -37.00 -30.47 -28.90
N VAL A 71 -37.79 -30.82 -27.86
CA VAL A 71 -38.72 -30.19 -26.88
C VAL A 71 -39.03 -31.23 -25.75
N GLY A 72 -39.69 -30.86 -24.65
CA GLY A 72 -40.66 -31.73 -23.93
C GLY A 72 -40.42 -32.05 -22.43
N GLU A 73 -41.43 -32.33 -21.59
CA GLU A 73 -42.69 -31.63 -21.20
C GLU A 73 -43.29 -32.30 -19.91
N SER A 74 -44.35 -31.72 -19.30
CA SER A 74 -45.22 -32.14 -18.16
C SER A 74 -44.93 -31.36 -16.85
N LYS A 75 -45.85 -30.63 -16.16
CA LYS A 75 -47.34 -30.66 -15.93
C LYS A 75 -47.83 -31.87 -15.11
N THR A 76 -48.88 -31.85 -14.27
CA THR A 76 -50.00 -30.89 -13.97
C THR A 76 -50.33 -30.86 -12.45
N ASP A 77 -50.99 -29.88 -11.81
CA ASP A 77 -51.07 -28.41 -12.02
C ASP A 77 -51.05 -27.66 -10.65
N GLU A 78 -52.07 -27.17 -9.92
CA GLU A 78 -53.54 -26.95 -10.00
C GLU A 78 -53.93 -25.83 -8.97
N ALA A 79 -55.13 -25.19 -9.00
CA ALA A 79 -55.44 -23.98 -8.18
C ALA A 79 -56.95 -23.67 -7.95
N THR A 80 -57.28 -22.71 -7.04
CA THR A 80 -58.47 -21.81 -6.90
C THR A 80 -58.59 -21.28 -5.45
N ASP A 81 -59.27 -20.18 -5.06
CA ASP A 81 -59.55 -18.85 -5.66
C ASP A 81 -59.86 -17.83 -4.51
N SER A 82 -60.13 -16.57 -4.87
CA SER A 82 -60.45 -15.36 -4.10
C SER A 82 -61.85 -15.40 -3.39
N LYS A 83 -62.36 -14.39 -2.64
CA LYS A 83 -62.16 -12.92 -2.68
C LYS A 83 -62.58 -12.19 -1.37
N LYS A 84 -62.45 -10.85 -1.38
CA LYS A 84 -62.54 -9.88 -0.27
C LYS A 84 -63.96 -9.46 0.19
N ASP A 85 -63.97 -8.63 1.25
CA ASP A 85 -64.70 -7.33 1.46
C ASP A 85 -65.60 -7.22 2.72
N VAL A 86 -65.79 -5.97 3.19
CA VAL A 86 -66.04 -5.47 4.59
C VAL A 86 -66.53 -3.99 4.49
N PRO A 87 -67.29 -3.32 5.41
CA PRO A 87 -67.70 -3.61 6.82
C PRO A 87 -69.22 -3.41 7.16
N ASP A 88 -69.56 -3.40 8.47
CA ASP A 88 -70.19 -2.26 9.21
C ASP A 88 -71.58 -2.41 9.92
N SER A 89 -71.82 -1.50 10.87
CA SER A 89 -73.04 -1.11 11.62
C SER A 89 -73.48 -1.83 12.91
N GLU A 90 -73.84 -0.93 13.84
CA GLU A 90 -74.42 -0.96 15.19
C GLU A 90 -75.70 -1.81 15.38
N ASP A 91 -76.01 -2.28 16.61
CA ASP A 91 -76.92 -1.57 17.55
C ASP A 91 -77.08 -2.30 18.91
N THR A 92 -77.46 -1.59 19.99
CA THR A 92 -77.82 -2.17 21.31
C THR A 92 -78.88 -1.34 22.07
N PRO A 93 -80.02 -1.94 22.52
CA PRO A 93 -81.11 -1.20 23.18
C PRO A 93 -80.93 -0.98 24.70
N SER A 94 -81.59 0.04 25.24
CA SER A 94 -81.50 0.48 26.66
C SER A 94 -82.85 0.54 27.38
N ILE A 95 -82.92 0.04 28.63
CA ILE A 95 -84.02 0.20 29.63
C ILE A 95 -83.34 0.13 31.03
N THR A 96 -83.10 1.16 31.87
CA THR A 96 -83.87 2.27 32.49
C THR A 96 -84.53 1.97 33.86
N SER A 97 -84.21 2.82 34.87
CA SER A 97 -84.94 3.07 36.14
C SER A 97 -84.82 2.00 37.26
N ALA A 98 -84.83 2.31 38.57
CA ALA A 98 -85.20 3.54 39.30
C ALA A 98 -84.46 3.74 40.67
N VAL A 99 -84.71 4.88 41.32
CA VAL A 99 -84.32 5.32 42.70
C VAL A 99 -85.67 5.52 43.51
N PRO A 100 -85.79 5.87 44.83
CA PRO A 100 -84.81 6.42 45.79
C PRO A 100 -84.89 5.94 47.27
N GLY A 101 -84.08 6.56 48.15
CA GLY A 101 -84.15 6.56 49.63
C GLY A 101 -83.24 7.68 50.20
N ASP A 102 -83.57 8.29 51.35
CA ASP A 102 -83.08 9.65 51.70
C ASP A 102 -82.64 9.85 53.18
N ALA A 103 -81.78 10.87 53.39
CA ALA A 103 -81.33 11.49 54.65
C ALA A 103 -80.46 10.64 55.64
N SER A 104 -79.60 11.20 56.51
CA SER A 104 -79.38 12.61 56.90
C SER A 104 -77.96 12.92 57.46
N ASN A 105 -77.55 14.20 57.34
CA ASN A 105 -76.67 14.99 58.24
C ASN A 105 -75.15 14.70 58.48
N THR A 106 -74.34 15.62 57.92
CA THR A 106 -73.27 16.42 58.58
C THR A 106 -72.19 15.74 59.46
N SER A 107 -70.91 15.82 59.05
CA SER A 107 -69.98 16.89 59.47
C SER A 107 -68.51 16.65 59.06
N THR A 108 -67.72 17.72 59.00
CA THR A 108 -66.25 17.79 58.88
C THR A 108 -65.75 18.91 59.80
N PRO A 109 -64.44 19.00 60.16
CA PRO A 109 -63.30 18.18 59.76
C PRO A 109 -62.45 17.61 60.94
N SER A 110 -61.51 16.71 60.65
CA SER A 110 -60.20 16.63 61.31
C SER A 110 -59.22 15.81 60.46
N GLU A 111 -57.92 16.06 60.63
CA GLU A 111 -56.84 15.21 60.13
C GLU A 111 -56.73 13.92 60.99
N GLY A 112 -56.22 12.84 60.38
CA GLY A 112 -56.01 11.52 60.97
C GLY A 112 -55.24 10.62 59.99
N GLU A 113 -54.53 9.61 60.51
CA GLU A 113 -53.58 8.77 59.74
C GLU A 113 -54.24 7.52 59.10
N GLU A 114 -53.41 6.66 58.49
CA GLU A 114 -53.76 5.43 57.77
C GLU A 114 -54.40 5.63 56.36
N SER A 115 -54.33 4.69 55.42
CA SER A 115 -53.81 3.31 55.48
C SER A 115 -52.68 3.03 54.48
N ALA A 116 -51.89 1.98 54.76
CA ALA A 116 -51.03 1.34 53.77
C ALA A 116 -51.74 0.06 53.31
N GLU A 117 -52.22 0.03 52.06
CA GLU A 117 -53.01 -1.10 51.54
C GLU A 117 -52.27 -1.94 50.48
N ASP A 118 -52.19 -3.22 50.80
CA ASP A 118 -51.94 -4.42 50.00
C ASP A 118 -50.78 -4.40 48.97
N ASP A 119 -49.56 -4.64 49.46
CA ASP A 119 -48.45 -5.12 48.62
C ASP A 119 -48.67 -6.60 48.24
N THR A 120 -49.58 -6.84 47.29
CA THR A 120 -49.84 -8.17 46.74
C THR A 120 -48.53 -8.80 46.28
N GLN A 121 -48.05 -9.79 47.03
CA GLN A 121 -46.66 -10.23 46.95
C GLN A 121 -46.42 -11.07 45.69
N ILE A 122 -46.15 -10.39 44.58
CA ILE A 122 -45.80 -11.01 43.30
C ILE A 122 -44.49 -11.79 43.47
N ALA A 123 -44.63 -13.11 43.56
CA ALA A 123 -43.53 -14.03 43.84
C ALA A 123 -42.56 -14.11 42.65
N GLY A 124 -41.54 -13.25 42.68
CA GLY A 124 -40.49 -13.12 41.67
C GLY A 124 -39.20 -12.61 42.31
N LEU A 125 -38.08 -12.81 41.62
CA LEU A 125 -36.76 -12.43 42.13
C LEU A 125 -36.56 -10.91 42.08
N VAL A 126 -37.05 -10.25 41.03
CA VAL A 126 -37.13 -8.79 40.92
C VAL A 126 -38.53 -8.35 40.52
N ASN A 127 -39.08 -7.39 41.28
CA ASN A 127 -40.38 -6.76 41.06
C ASN A 127 -40.19 -5.29 40.69
N TYR A 128 -40.94 -4.79 39.71
CA TYR A 128 -40.83 -3.41 39.24
C TYR A 128 -42.15 -2.87 38.68
N ARG A 129 -42.27 -1.54 38.64
CA ARG A 129 -43.36 -0.83 37.96
C ARG A 129 -42.91 0.51 37.38
N ALA A 130 -43.59 0.94 36.33
CA ALA A 130 -43.42 2.24 35.69
C ALA A 130 -44.57 3.20 36.00
N HIS A 131 -44.24 4.48 36.10
CA HIS A 131 -45.19 5.58 35.99
C HIS A 131 -45.21 6.06 34.54
N VAL A 132 -46.35 5.91 33.86
CA VAL A 132 -46.49 6.24 32.43
C VAL A 132 -47.36 7.48 32.26
N GLN A 133 -46.98 8.35 31.32
CA GLN A 133 -47.75 9.52 30.93
C GLN A 133 -49.23 9.17 30.72
N SER A 134 -50.12 9.95 31.33
CA SER A 134 -51.58 9.81 31.20
C SER A 134 -52.17 8.45 31.61
N ILE A 135 -51.39 7.62 32.32
CA ILE A 135 -51.83 6.38 32.97
C ILE A 135 -51.57 6.44 34.47
N GLY A 136 -50.45 7.03 34.90
CA GLY A 136 -50.01 7.00 36.30
C GLY A 136 -49.11 5.78 36.57
N TRP A 137 -49.04 5.34 37.82
CA TRP A 137 -48.39 4.08 38.18
C TRP A 137 -49.19 2.90 37.63
N GLN A 138 -48.50 2.00 36.91
CA GLN A 138 -49.03 0.67 36.59
C GLN A 138 -48.80 -0.30 37.76
N ASP A 139 -49.44 -1.45 37.70
CA ASP A 139 -49.24 -2.54 38.65
C ASP A 139 -47.78 -3.02 38.70
N TRP A 140 -47.41 -3.68 39.80
CA TRP A 140 -46.13 -4.38 39.89
C TRP A 140 -46.09 -5.54 38.89
N THR A 141 -44.93 -5.72 38.25
CA THR A 141 -44.61 -6.85 37.38
C THR A 141 -43.24 -7.42 37.76
N LYS A 142 -42.86 -8.58 37.21
CA LYS A 142 -41.64 -9.31 37.64
C LYS A 142 -40.83 -9.93 36.51
N ASP A 143 -39.56 -10.21 36.82
CA ASP A 143 -38.69 -11.19 36.15
C ASP A 143 -38.75 -11.22 34.61
N GLY A 144 -38.64 -10.05 33.97
CA GLY A 144 -38.59 -9.88 32.51
C GLY A 144 -39.94 -9.59 31.85
N ALA A 145 -41.04 -9.54 32.59
CA ALA A 145 -42.33 -9.10 32.07
C ALA A 145 -42.37 -7.58 31.80
N LEU A 146 -43.20 -7.14 30.85
CA LEU A 146 -43.23 -5.75 30.40
C LEU A 146 -43.81 -4.83 31.50
N SER A 147 -43.11 -3.72 31.79
CA SER A 147 -43.69 -2.55 32.47
C SER A 147 -43.56 -1.32 31.56
N GLY A 148 -44.58 -0.47 31.51
CA GLY A 148 -44.71 0.60 30.51
C GLY A 148 -45.75 0.29 29.42
N THR A 149 -45.54 0.83 28.22
CA THR A 149 -46.35 0.55 27.02
C THR A 149 -45.50 0.49 25.75
N THR A 150 -45.84 -0.37 24.80
CA THR A 150 -45.27 -0.37 23.45
C THR A 150 -46.33 0.08 22.44
N GLY A 151 -45.92 0.74 21.36
CA GLY A 151 -46.82 1.20 20.28
C GLY A 151 -47.78 2.35 20.61
N ARG A 152 -48.00 2.67 21.90
CA ARG A 152 -48.92 3.73 22.37
C ARG A 152 -48.30 5.15 22.42
N ALA A 153 -47.02 5.29 22.09
CA ALA A 153 -46.27 6.56 22.09
C ALA A 153 -46.20 7.33 23.44
N LEU A 154 -46.51 6.67 24.57
CA LEU A 154 -46.44 7.24 25.91
C LEU A 154 -45.03 7.11 26.50
N ARG A 155 -44.58 8.12 27.24
CA ARG A 155 -43.30 8.09 27.99
C ARG A 155 -43.45 7.41 29.35
N VAL A 156 -42.41 6.71 29.77
CA VAL A 156 -42.13 6.47 31.19
C VAL A 156 -41.60 7.77 31.80
N GLU A 157 -42.10 8.12 32.99
CA GLU A 157 -41.73 9.31 33.75
C GLU A 157 -41.00 8.97 35.06
N ALA A 158 -41.35 7.83 35.67
CA ALA A 158 -40.70 7.28 36.86
C ALA A 158 -40.75 5.75 36.92
N LEU A 159 -39.92 5.17 37.79
CA LEU A 159 -39.76 3.74 38.03
C LEU A 159 -39.61 3.44 39.53
N GLN A 160 -40.10 2.29 39.96
CA GLN A 160 -39.80 1.65 41.24
C GLN A 160 -39.40 0.19 40.97
N ILE A 161 -38.36 -0.30 41.66
CA ILE A 161 -37.78 -1.64 41.47
C ILE A 161 -37.35 -2.18 42.83
N LYS A 162 -37.78 -3.38 43.22
CA LYS A 162 -37.43 -4.03 44.50
C LYS A 162 -37.06 -5.50 44.28
N LEU A 163 -36.17 -6.03 45.10
CA LEU A 163 -35.89 -7.46 45.16
C LEU A 163 -37.09 -8.22 45.75
N GLY A 164 -37.18 -9.52 45.45
CA GLY A 164 -38.00 -10.46 46.21
C GLY A 164 -37.52 -10.54 47.67
N SER A 165 -38.46 -10.67 48.61
CA SER A 165 -38.25 -10.55 50.06
C SER A 165 -37.28 -11.56 50.69
N ALA A 166 -36.86 -12.59 49.95
CA ALA A 166 -35.93 -13.63 50.40
C ALA A 166 -34.45 -13.38 50.00
N LEU A 167 -34.13 -12.32 49.25
CA LEU A 167 -32.78 -12.07 48.73
C LEU A 167 -31.98 -11.11 49.62
N SER A 168 -30.80 -11.55 50.10
CA SER A 168 -29.87 -10.70 50.87
C SER A 168 -29.15 -9.70 49.95
N GLY A 169 -29.42 -8.41 50.13
CA GLY A 169 -28.80 -7.32 49.37
C GLY A 169 -29.77 -6.19 49.06
N SER A 170 -29.44 -5.40 48.04
CA SER A 170 -30.27 -4.32 47.50
C SER A 170 -30.21 -4.29 45.97
N ILE A 171 -31.29 -3.87 45.33
CA ILE A 171 -31.28 -3.44 43.92
C ILE A 171 -31.24 -1.91 43.87
N GLU A 172 -30.19 -1.37 43.26
CA GLU A 172 -29.97 0.07 43.12
C GLU A 172 -30.17 0.50 41.67
N TYR A 173 -30.81 1.64 41.44
CA TYR A 173 -31.12 2.14 40.10
C TYR A 173 -31.16 3.66 40.02
N CYS A 174 -30.91 4.21 38.84
CA CYS A 174 -31.09 5.62 38.54
C CYS A 174 -31.62 5.87 37.13
N ALA A 175 -32.33 6.98 36.96
CA ALA A 175 -32.88 7.46 35.70
C ALA A 175 -32.11 8.68 35.18
N HIS A 176 -31.92 8.75 33.86
CA HIS A 176 -31.61 9.98 33.13
C HIS A 176 -32.93 10.63 32.71
N VAL A 177 -33.27 11.77 33.31
CA VAL A 177 -34.56 12.45 33.09
C VAL A 177 -34.34 13.70 32.23
N GLN A 178 -35.27 13.94 31.29
CA GLN A 178 -35.29 15.15 30.47
C GLN A 178 -35.10 16.42 31.33
N ASN A 179 -34.21 17.32 30.88
CA ASN A 179 -33.89 18.59 31.52
C ASN A 179 -33.33 18.48 32.97
N ILE A 180 -33.01 17.28 33.45
CA ILE A 180 -32.41 17.04 34.78
C ILE A 180 -31.08 16.29 34.65
N GLY A 181 -30.97 15.36 33.69
CA GLY A 181 -29.81 14.47 33.55
C GLY A 181 -29.92 13.23 34.45
N TRP A 182 -28.78 12.60 34.74
CA TRP A 182 -28.70 11.47 35.66
C TRP A 182 -29.03 11.90 37.10
N GLN A 183 -30.05 11.28 37.69
CA GLN A 183 -30.35 11.39 39.11
C GLN A 183 -29.42 10.48 39.95
N SER A 184 -29.37 10.73 41.26
CA SER A 184 -28.70 9.86 42.22
C SER A 184 -29.24 8.42 42.17
N TRP A 185 -28.40 7.46 42.54
CA TRP A 185 -28.83 6.09 42.79
C TRP A 185 -29.86 6.04 43.92
N THR A 186 -30.97 5.37 43.66
CA THR A 186 -32.03 5.04 44.62
C THR A 186 -32.11 3.51 44.74
N LYS A 187 -32.84 2.97 45.73
CA LYS A 187 -32.91 1.51 45.92
C LYS A 187 -34.27 0.99 46.38
N ASP A 188 -34.47 -0.32 46.20
CA ASP A 188 -35.51 -1.15 46.83
C ASP A 188 -36.89 -0.48 46.97
N GLY A 189 -37.54 -0.22 45.84
CA GLY A 189 -38.88 0.36 45.76
C GLY A 189 -38.93 1.89 45.86
N THR A 190 -37.83 2.58 46.15
CA THR A 190 -37.78 4.05 46.18
C THR A 190 -37.94 4.64 44.77
N LEU A 191 -38.57 5.80 44.62
CA LEU A 191 -38.81 6.42 43.31
C LEU A 191 -37.50 6.82 42.61
N SER A 192 -37.37 6.48 41.33
CA SER A 192 -36.43 7.11 40.40
C SER A 192 -37.20 7.70 39.21
N GLY A 193 -36.78 8.84 38.68
CA GLY A 193 -37.54 9.64 37.70
C GLY A 193 -38.25 10.84 38.34
N THR A 194 -39.38 11.24 37.76
CA THR A 194 -40.27 12.28 38.32
C THR A 194 -41.74 11.98 38.02
N THR A 195 -42.63 12.06 39.01
CA THR A 195 -44.09 12.09 38.80
C THR A 195 -44.59 13.53 38.70
N GLY A 196 -45.75 13.75 38.07
CA GLY A 196 -46.44 15.05 37.97
C GLY A 196 -45.76 16.14 37.12
N ARG A 197 -44.46 16.02 36.83
CA ARG A 197 -43.65 17.05 36.14
C ARG A 197 -43.65 16.97 34.61
N SER A 198 -44.31 15.97 34.03
CA SER A 198 -44.38 15.73 32.57
C SER A 198 -43.02 15.52 31.86
N LEU A 199 -41.99 15.09 32.59
CA LEU A 199 -40.65 14.81 32.04
C LEU A 199 -40.51 13.33 31.70
N ARG A 200 -39.92 13.02 30.54
CA ARG A 200 -39.58 11.63 30.15
C ARG A 200 -38.31 11.14 30.85
N VAL A 201 -38.26 9.84 31.12
CA VAL A 201 -36.99 9.10 31.28
C VAL A 201 -36.44 8.80 29.88
N GLU A 202 -35.12 8.96 29.71
CA GLU A 202 -34.41 8.78 28.43
C GLU A 202 -33.43 7.60 28.47
N ALA A 203 -32.86 7.34 29.65
CA ALA A 203 -32.00 6.19 29.93
C ALA A 203 -32.10 5.76 31.40
N ILE A 204 -31.69 4.53 31.71
CA ILE A 204 -31.63 3.97 33.07
C ILE A 204 -30.34 3.18 33.29
N ARG A 205 -29.97 3.00 34.57
CA ARG A 205 -28.96 2.04 35.04
C ARG A 205 -29.52 1.29 36.24
N ILE A 206 -29.22 -0.01 36.36
CA ILE A 206 -29.67 -0.88 37.47
C ILE A 206 -28.52 -1.80 37.87
N ARG A 207 -28.19 -1.88 39.15
CA ARG A 207 -27.12 -2.74 39.69
C ARG A 207 -27.57 -3.43 40.97
N LEU A 208 -26.82 -4.47 41.36
CA LEU A 208 -27.02 -5.20 42.60
C LEU A 208 -25.94 -4.88 43.61
N THR A 209 -26.26 -4.94 44.90
CA THR A 209 -25.31 -4.86 46.01
C THR A 209 -25.63 -5.94 47.06
N GLY A 210 -24.66 -6.29 47.91
CA GLY A 210 -24.81 -7.38 48.90
C GLY A 210 -24.58 -8.77 48.32
N ASP A 211 -25.23 -9.80 48.87
CA ASP A 211 -24.98 -11.20 48.50
C ASP A 211 -25.65 -11.59 47.18
N VAL A 212 -26.81 -11.01 46.86
CA VAL A 212 -27.50 -11.20 45.57
C VAL A 212 -26.60 -10.84 44.38
N ALA A 213 -25.71 -9.85 44.51
CA ALA A 213 -24.73 -9.46 43.49
C ALA A 213 -23.59 -10.48 43.26
N LYS A 214 -23.44 -11.44 44.18
CA LYS A 214 -22.49 -12.56 44.08
C LYS A 214 -23.13 -13.75 43.36
N GLN A 215 -24.44 -13.93 43.51
CA GLN A 215 -25.20 -15.08 42.99
C GLN A 215 -25.94 -14.80 41.67
N TYR A 216 -26.27 -13.54 41.39
CA TYR A 216 -27.04 -13.12 40.21
C TYR A 216 -26.39 -11.92 39.51
N ASP A 217 -26.65 -11.82 38.21
CA ASP A 217 -26.58 -10.57 37.46
C ASP A 217 -27.98 -9.98 37.30
N VAL A 218 -28.11 -8.65 37.30
CA VAL A 218 -29.34 -7.99 36.84
C VAL A 218 -29.19 -7.61 35.37
N ARG A 219 -30.11 -8.09 34.54
CA ARG A 219 -30.22 -7.72 33.12
C ARG A 219 -31.48 -6.92 32.87
N TYR A 220 -31.39 -5.91 32.01
CA TYR A 220 -32.52 -5.03 31.69
C TYR A 220 -32.41 -4.49 30.27
N ARG A 221 -33.57 -4.21 29.67
CA ARG A 221 -33.67 -3.53 28.36
C ARG A 221 -34.86 -2.59 28.37
N VAL A 222 -34.87 -1.64 27.43
CA VAL A 222 -35.90 -0.61 27.35
C VAL A 222 -36.42 -0.46 25.92
N HIS A 223 -37.71 -0.16 25.78
CA HIS A 223 -38.30 0.24 24.50
C HIS A 223 -38.12 1.73 24.33
N VAL A 224 -37.32 2.16 23.34
CA VAL A 224 -37.03 3.57 23.07
C VAL A 224 -37.85 4.03 21.87
N GLN A 225 -38.43 5.23 21.98
CA GLN A 225 -39.15 5.89 20.89
C GLN A 225 -38.37 5.83 19.57
N ASN A 226 -39.04 5.43 18.49
CA ASN A 226 -38.50 5.35 17.13
C ASN A 226 -37.28 4.40 16.95
N VAL A 227 -36.97 3.58 17.95
CA VAL A 227 -35.86 2.60 17.93
C VAL A 227 -36.34 1.19 18.24
N GLY A 228 -37.34 1.04 19.12
CA GLY A 228 -37.80 -0.25 19.62
C GLY A 228 -37.01 -0.72 20.85
N TRP A 229 -37.01 -2.03 21.10
CA TRP A 229 -36.27 -2.64 22.22
C TRP A 229 -34.75 -2.53 22.02
N THR A 230 -34.04 -2.06 23.05
CA THR A 230 -32.58 -2.16 23.11
C THR A 230 -32.12 -3.61 23.26
N ALA A 231 -30.82 -3.83 23.05
CA ALA A 231 -30.13 -5.00 23.62
C ALA A 231 -30.24 -5.01 25.16
N TRP A 232 -29.95 -6.15 25.76
CA TRP A 232 -29.87 -6.31 27.22
C TRP A 232 -28.58 -5.67 27.75
N SER A 233 -28.76 -4.70 28.64
CA SER A 233 -27.73 -4.12 29.51
C SER A 233 -27.64 -4.89 30.82
N TYR A 234 -26.46 -4.91 31.45
CA TYR A 234 -26.20 -5.61 32.72
C TYR A 234 -25.60 -4.69 33.79
N ASN A 235 -25.86 -4.99 35.07
CA ASN A 235 -25.05 -4.57 36.23
C ASN A 235 -24.57 -3.09 36.26
N GLY A 236 -25.42 -2.12 35.89
CA GLY A 236 -25.13 -0.69 35.95
C GLY A 236 -24.78 -0.03 34.62
N GLU A 237 -24.76 -0.80 33.52
CA GLU A 237 -24.69 -0.27 32.15
C GLU A 237 -25.88 0.62 31.78
N VAL A 238 -25.73 1.44 30.73
CA VAL A 238 -26.78 2.32 30.24
C VAL A 238 -27.74 1.56 29.33
N ALA A 239 -29.02 1.51 29.72
CA ALA A 239 -30.12 1.11 28.83
C ALA A 239 -30.92 2.37 28.43
N GLY A 240 -31.05 2.63 27.13
CA GLY A 240 -31.74 3.81 26.60
C GLY A 240 -30.81 4.72 25.79
N THR A 241 -31.05 6.04 25.81
CA THR A 241 -30.24 7.01 25.07
C THR A 241 -29.96 8.29 25.84
N GLU A 242 -28.68 8.65 26.00
CA GLU A 242 -28.26 9.94 26.51
C GLU A 242 -28.21 10.97 25.35
N GLY A 243 -28.63 12.21 25.60
CA GLY A 243 -28.53 13.35 24.65
C GLY A 243 -29.44 13.32 23.41
N LYS A 244 -30.03 12.18 23.03
CA LYS A 244 -30.87 12.05 21.81
C LYS A 244 -32.30 12.58 21.94
N SER A 245 -32.73 13.00 23.14
CA SER A 245 -34.10 13.47 23.42
C SER A 245 -35.22 12.44 23.16
N LEU A 246 -34.91 11.15 23.08
CA LEU A 246 -35.89 10.07 22.92
C LEU A 246 -36.39 9.59 24.29
N ARG A 247 -37.69 9.34 24.40
CA ARG A 247 -38.28 8.72 25.61
C ARG A 247 -38.05 7.21 25.64
N ILE A 248 -37.95 6.66 26.85
CA ILE A 248 -38.31 5.27 27.13
C ILE A 248 -39.84 5.18 27.22
N GLU A 249 -40.39 4.10 26.66
CA GLU A 249 -41.83 3.79 26.62
C GLU A 249 -42.17 2.55 27.46
N ALA A 250 -41.24 1.58 27.54
CA ALA A 250 -41.34 0.39 28.37
C ALA A 250 -39.97 -0.12 28.84
N VAL A 251 -39.96 -0.98 29.87
CA VAL A 251 -38.79 -1.62 30.46
C VAL A 251 -39.08 -3.10 30.77
N GLU A 252 -38.04 -3.93 30.68
CA GLU A 252 -38.00 -5.28 31.23
C GLU A 252 -36.75 -5.39 32.12
N VAL A 253 -36.86 -6.04 33.28
CA VAL A 253 -35.77 -6.25 34.26
C VAL A 253 -35.84 -7.68 34.77
N GLN A 254 -34.71 -8.39 34.81
CA GLN A 254 -34.67 -9.78 35.25
C GLN A 254 -33.37 -10.07 36.00
N LEU A 255 -33.46 -10.88 37.05
CA LEU A 255 -32.30 -11.53 37.68
C LEU A 255 -31.99 -12.84 36.96
N VAL A 256 -30.73 -13.05 36.60
CA VAL A 256 -30.23 -14.31 36.02
C VAL A 256 -29.08 -14.83 36.87
N GLU A 257 -29.02 -16.15 37.06
CA GLU A 257 -27.94 -16.78 37.84
C GLU A 257 -26.58 -16.42 37.24
N LYS A 258 -25.64 -16.07 38.12
CA LYS A 258 -24.31 -15.61 37.74
C LYS A 258 -23.47 -16.80 37.30
N ARG A 259 -22.91 -16.74 36.08
CA ARG A 259 -22.04 -17.79 35.54
C ARG A 259 -20.80 -18.00 36.44
N GLU A 260 -20.24 -19.21 36.46
CA GLU A 260 -19.00 -19.48 37.19
C GLU A 260 -17.87 -18.55 36.75
N ALA A 261 -17.64 -18.46 35.43
CA ALA A 261 -16.73 -17.49 34.82
C ALA A 261 -17.22 -17.02 33.45
N ALA A 262 -16.92 -15.77 33.11
CA ALA A 262 -17.15 -15.12 31.82
C ALA A 262 -16.10 -14.01 31.60
N VAL A 263 -15.83 -13.63 30.35
CA VAL A 263 -15.01 -12.46 30.03
C VAL A 263 -15.90 -11.36 29.46
N MET A 264 -15.83 -10.19 30.08
CA MET A 264 -16.39 -8.95 29.56
C MET A 264 -15.26 -8.13 28.96
N GLY A 265 -15.51 -7.36 27.90
CA GLY A 265 -14.48 -6.49 27.36
C GLY A 265 -14.98 -5.38 26.45
N ARG A 266 -14.12 -4.39 26.19
CA ARG A 266 -14.38 -3.25 25.30
C ARG A 266 -13.12 -2.80 24.58
N ALA A 267 -13.29 -2.12 23.44
CA ALA A 267 -12.22 -1.63 22.58
C ALA A 267 -12.28 -0.10 22.44
N HIS A 268 -11.13 0.56 22.34
CA HIS A 268 -11.03 1.90 21.74
C HIS A 268 -10.59 1.74 20.28
N VAL A 269 -11.44 2.18 19.36
CA VAL A 269 -11.25 2.02 17.93
C VAL A 269 -11.09 3.38 17.27
N GLN A 270 -10.13 3.48 16.35
CA GLN A 270 -9.86 4.70 15.59
C GLN A 270 -11.15 5.32 15.03
N ASP A 271 -11.31 6.63 15.26
CA ASP A 271 -12.41 7.49 14.81
C ASP A 271 -13.81 7.05 15.28
N ALA A 272 -13.90 6.07 16.18
CA ALA A 272 -15.14 5.55 16.77
C ALA A 272 -15.17 5.65 18.31
N GLY A 273 -14.00 5.79 18.95
CA GLY A 273 -13.88 5.90 20.41
C GLY A 273 -14.05 4.56 21.11
N TRP A 274 -14.52 4.59 22.36
CA TRP A 274 -14.84 3.38 23.13
C TRP A 274 -16.11 2.70 22.59
N THR A 275 -16.03 1.40 22.30
CA THR A 275 -17.21 0.56 22.10
C THR A 275 -17.98 0.39 23.41
N SER A 276 -19.26 0.04 23.31
CA SER A 276 -19.97 -0.63 24.40
C SER A 276 -19.18 -1.87 24.84
N PRO A 277 -19.32 -2.31 26.11
CA PRO A 277 -18.86 -3.61 26.53
C PRO A 277 -19.57 -4.73 25.76
N VAL A 278 -18.90 -5.88 25.68
CA VAL A 278 -19.39 -7.12 25.08
C VAL A 278 -19.22 -8.24 26.11
N ARG A 279 -20.28 -9.03 26.32
CA ARG A 279 -20.38 -10.09 27.35
C ARG A 279 -20.96 -11.38 26.74
N ASP A 280 -20.41 -11.77 25.59
CA ASP A 280 -20.77 -12.99 24.85
C ASP A 280 -19.99 -14.22 25.38
N ASP A 281 -20.26 -15.41 24.84
CA ASP A 281 -19.40 -16.59 25.03
C ASP A 281 -18.03 -16.43 24.33
N VAL A 282 -17.94 -15.54 23.33
CA VAL A 282 -16.73 -15.19 22.57
C VAL A 282 -16.73 -13.68 22.24
N PRO A 283 -16.52 -12.79 23.24
CA PRO A 283 -16.52 -11.35 23.02
C PRO A 283 -15.58 -10.91 21.89
N THR A 284 -16.13 -10.16 20.95
CA THR A 284 -15.40 -9.60 19.80
C THR A 284 -15.16 -8.11 20.01
N LEU A 285 -13.90 -7.73 20.23
CA LEU A 285 -13.52 -6.38 20.66
C LEU A 285 -12.82 -5.64 19.52
N GLY A 286 -13.51 -4.71 18.88
CA GLY A 286 -13.02 -3.93 17.73
C GLY A 286 -13.98 -3.99 16.54
N LEU A 287 -13.52 -3.59 15.35
CA LEU A 287 -14.37 -3.49 14.14
C LEU A 287 -13.70 -4.13 12.91
N THR A 288 -14.09 -5.37 12.61
CA THR A 288 -13.65 -6.08 11.40
C THR A 288 -14.23 -5.46 10.12
N GLY A 289 -13.45 -5.38 9.04
CA GLY A 289 -13.94 -4.94 7.72
C GLY A 289 -14.27 -3.45 7.60
N LYS A 290 -13.92 -2.63 8.61
CA LYS A 290 -14.05 -1.16 8.59
C LYS A 290 -12.71 -0.43 8.40
N SER A 291 -11.61 -1.17 8.24
CA SER A 291 -10.24 -0.65 8.09
C SER A 291 -9.76 0.28 9.21
N LYS A 292 -10.36 0.17 10.41
CA LYS A 292 -9.96 0.92 11.60
C LYS A 292 -8.98 0.11 12.45
N ARG A 293 -8.00 0.77 13.06
CA ARG A 293 -7.11 0.17 14.07
C ARG A 293 -7.80 0.08 15.43
N LEU A 294 -7.47 -0.97 16.17
CA LEU A 294 -7.58 -1.01 17.62
C LEU A 294 -6.44 -0.20 18.24
N GLU A 295 -6.75 0.65 19.21
CA GLU A 295 -5.79 1.56 19.85
C GLU A 295 -5.56 1.21 21.33
N THR A 296 -6.61 0.83 22.04
CA THR A 296 -6.55 0.17 23.35
C THR A 296 -7.68 -0.85 23.49
N PHE A 297 -7.54 -1.81 24.40
CA PHE A 297 -8.64 -2.66 24.84
C PHE A 297 -8.60 -2.84 26.36
N SER A 298 -9.72 -3.33 26.90
CA SER A 298 -9.93 -3.59 28.32
C SER A 298 -10.73 -4.88 28.46
N LEU A 299 -10.31 -5.78 29.36
CA LEU A 299 -10.98 -7.03 29.71
C LEU A 299 -11.26 -7.03 31.22
N SER A 300 -12.39 -7.59 31.62
CA SER A 300 -12.70 -7.91 33.02
C SER A 300 -13.13 -9.36 33.12
N LEU A 301 -12.71 -10.01 34.20
CA LEU A 301 -13.21 -11.33 34.56
C LEU A 301 -14.50 -11.17 35.38
N GLU A 302 -15.56 -11.82 34.92
CA GLU A 302 -16.92 -11.75 35.44
C GLU A 302 -17.38 -13.13 35.92
N GLY A 303 -18.26 -13.18 36.91
CA GLY A 303 -18.86 -14.45 37.38
C GLY A 303 -18.85 -14.58 38.89
N THR A 304 -18.70 -15.81 39.37
CA THR A 304 -18.35 -16.12 40.77
C THR A 304 -16.83 -16.25 40.96
N MET A 305 -16.11 -16.69 39.92
CA MET A 305 -14.65 -16.67 39.84
C MET A 305 -14.17 -15.35 39.27
N CYS A 306 -14.12 -14.32 40.11
CA CYS A 306 -13.70 -12.95 39.76
C CYS A 306 -12.86 -12.32 40.90
N PRO A 307 -12.26 -11.14 40.71
CA PRO A 307 -11.36 -10.52 41.69
C PRO A 307 -11.99 -10.32 43.07
N GLU A 308 -13.28 -9.96 43.11
CA GLU A 308 -14.09 -9.75 44.31
C GLU A 308 -14.74 -11.04 44.85
N GLY A 309 -14.72 -12.12 44.08
CA GLY A 309 -15.34 -13.42 44.40
C GLY A 309 -14.38 -14.39 45.07
N ASP A 310 -13.33 -14.79 44.35
CA ASP A 310 -12.33 -15.77 44.80
C ASP A 310 -10.87 -15.32 44.59
N GLY A 311 -10.65 -14.11 44.06
CA GLY A 311 -9.32 -13.60 43.73
C GLY A 311 -8.78 -14.08 42.38
N SER A 312 -9.64 -14.60 41.51
CA SER A 312 -9.30 -14.88 40.11
C SER A 312 -9.17 -13.60 39.28
N HIS A 313 -8.24 -13.57 38.33
CA HIS A 313 -7.89 -12.40 37.54
C HIS A 313 -7.74 -12.74 36.04
N ILE A 314 -8.04 -11.78 35.15
CA ILE A 314 -7.60 -11.80 33.75
C ILE A 314 -6.54 -10.73 33.49
N GLU A 315 -5.34 -11.17 33.09
CA GLU A 315 -4.18 -10.31 32.81
C GLU A 315 -3.91 -10.24 31.30
N TYR A 316 -3.57 -9.07 30.78
CA TYR A 316 -3.38 -8.85 29.35
C TYR A 316 -2.44 -7.70 29.03
N CYS A 317 -1.77 -7.76 27.87
CA CYS A 317 -0.86 -6.72 27.40
C CYS A 317 -0.92 -6.57 25.87
N ALA A 318 -0.38 -5.46 25.37
CA ALA A 318 -0.35 -5.11 23.95
C ALA A 318 1.07 -4.81 23.45
N HIS A 319 1.36 -5.22 22.21
CA HIS A 319 2.47 -4.71 21.43
C HIS A 319 1.99 -3.50 20.62
N VAL A 320 2.43 -2.31 21.00
CA VAL A 320 1.97 -1.03 20.43
C VAL A 320 3.02 -0.45 19.48
N GLN A 321 2.55 0.13 18.37
CA GLN A 321 3.39 0.83 17.38
C GLN A 321 4.36 1.82 18.08
N ASN A 322 5.64 1.75 17.72
CA ASN A 322 6.71 2.62 18.23
C ASN A 322 6.89 2.59 19.76
N VAL A 323 6.36 1.56 20.44
CA VAL A 323 6.47 1.35 21.89
C VAL A 323 6.96 -0.08 22.20
N GLY A 324 6.51 -1.07 21.42
CA GLY A 324 6.76 -2.48 21.71
C GLY A 324 5.76 -3.05 22.71
N TRP A 325 6.14 -4.14 23.38
CA TRP A 325 5.32 -4.75 24.44
C TRP A 325 5.21 -3.84 25.67
N GLN A 326 3.98 -3.56 26.08
CA GLN A 326 3.68 -2.92 27.36
C GLN A 326 3.65 -3.94 28.51
N ASN A 327 3.71 -3.46 29.75
CA ASN A 327 3.43 -4.26 30.93
C ASN A 327 2.01 -4.83 30.89
N TYR A 328 1.77 -5.91 31.64
CA TYR A 328 0.42 -6.45 31.84
C TYR A 328 -0.40 -5.50 32.69
N VAL A 329 -1.66 -5.32 32.28
CA VAL A 329 -2.74 -4.82 33.11
C VAL A 329 -3.68 -5.99 33.42
N ARG A 330 -4.62 -5.77 34.33
CA ARG A 330 -5.69 -6.72 34.64
C ARG A 330 -7.03 -6.01 34.81
N ASP A 331 -8.11 -6.79 34.79
CA ASP A 331 -9.45 -6.47 35.30
C ASP A 331 -9.86 -4.98 35.19
N GLY A 332 -10.37 -4.59 34.02
CA GLY A 332 -10.81 -3.22 33.74
C GLY A 332 -9.69 -2.23 33.38
N GLY A 333 -8.41 -2.64 33.46
CA GLY A 333 -7.26 -1.88 32.98
C GLY A 333 -7.24 -1.64 31.46
N ASN A 334 -6.29 -0.82 30.99
CA ASN A 334 -6.17 -0.45 29.58
C ASN A 334 -4.85 -0.95 28.97
N ALA A 335 -4.93 -1.88 28.02
CA ALA A 335 -3.79 -2.33 27.22
C ALA A 335 -3.81 -1.64 25.85
N GLY A 336 -2.83 -0.75 25.61
CA GLY A 336 -2.74 0.09 24.41
C GLY A 336 -2.54 1.58 24.75
N THR A 337 -3.15 2.47 23.98
CA THR A 337 -3.20 3.93 24.22
C THR A 337 -4.55 4.52 23.82
N THR A 338 -5.13 5.39 24.65
CA THR A 338 -6.43 6.08 24.37
C THR A 338 -6.30 7.43 23.67
N SER A 339 -5.09 8.02 23.61
CA SER A 339 -4.90 9.42 23.22
C SER A 339 -3.73 9.70 22.26
N ARG A 340 -3.00 8.65 21.84
CA ARG A 340 -1.78 8.78 21.02
C ARG A 340 -1.94 8.38 19.55
N GLY A 341 -3.12 7.88 19.16
CA GLY A 341 -3.39 7.42 17.79
C GLY A 341 -2.58 6.20 17.34
N LEU A 342 -1.95 5.47 18.27
CA LEU A 342 -1.07 4.34 17.97
C LEU A 342 -1.89 3.05 17.82
N ARG A 343 -1.59 2.26 16.79
CA ARG A 343 -2.17 0.93 16.62
C ARG A 343 -1.57 -0.07 17.62
N ILE A 344 -2.39 -1.02 18.04
CA ILE A 344 -1.95 -2.33 18.51
C ILE A 344 -1.54 -3.18 17.30
N GLU A 345 -0.48 -3.98 17.43
CA GLU A 345 0.02 -4.90 16.39
C GLU A 345 -0.10 -6.37 16.80
N ALA A 346 0.06 -6.66 18.10
CA ALA A 346 -0.18 -7.97 18.71
C ALA A 346 -0.63 -7.84 20.17
N VAL A 347 -1.16 -8.91 20.75
CA VAL A 347 -1.62 -8.99 22.15
C VAL A 347 -1.25 -10.31 22.81
N LYS A 348 -1.28 -10.32 24.14
CA LYS A 348 -1.30 -11.52 25.00
C LYS A 348 -2.39 -11.39 26.06
N VAL A 349 -2.94 -12.52 26.48
CA VAL A 349 -3.91 -12.65 27.58
C VAL A 349 -3.56 -13.91 28.37
N LYS A 350 -3.68 -13.87 29.69
CA LYS A 350 -3.50 -15.01 30.58
C LYS A 350 -4.45 -14.90 31.78
N LEU A 351 -4.66 -16.00 32.47
CA LEU A 351 -5.37 -16.03 33.73
C LEU A 351 -4.37 -16.07 34.90
N SER A 352 -4.82 -15.70 36.09
CA SER A 352 -4.13 -16.00 37.34
C SER A 352 -5.11 -16.09 38.51
N GLY A 353 -4.69 -16.71 39.62
CA GLY A 353 -5.59 -17.05 40.72
C GLY A 353 -6.39 -18.33 40.44
N PRO A 354 -7.40 -18.67 41.26
CA PRO A 354 -8.06 -19.98 41.23
C PRO A 354 -8.60 -20.42 39.85
N ILE A 355 -9.05 -19.48 39.02
CA ILE A 355 -9.58 -19.77 37.67
C ILE A 355 -8.56 -20.45 36.75
N GLU A 356 -7.25 -20.18 36.89
CA GLU A 356 -6.21 -20.75 36.01
C GLU A 356 -6.15 -22.29 36.05
N GLN A 357 -6.68 -22.88 37.13
CA GLN A 357 -6.74 -24.32 37.40
C GLN A 357 -7.99 -24.98 36.78
N LYS A 358 -9.04 -24.19 36.48
CA LYS A 358 -10.31 -24.66 35.88
C LYS A 358 -10.48 -24.27 34.41
N TYR A 359 -9.84 -23.20 33.97
CA TYR A 359 -10.01 -22.64 32.63
C TYR A 359 -8.68 -22.30 31.94
N ASP A 360 -8.78 -22.26 30.62
CA ASP A 360 -7.82 -21.65 29.70
C ASP A 360 -8.46 -20.40 29.08
N VAL A 361 -7.64 -19.39 28.76
CA VAL A 361 -8.10 -18.21 28.00
C VAL A 361 -7.60 -18.29 26.56
N TRP A 362 -8.49 -18.65 25.64
CA TRP A 362 -8.22 -18.68 24.20
C TRP A 362 -8.50 -17.32 23.57
N TYR A 363 -7.62 -16.84 22.69
CA TYR A 363 -7.79 -15.58 21.97
C TYR A 363 -7.14 -15.57 20.58
N ARG A 364 -7.59 -14.65 19.73
CA ARG A 364 -7.02 -14.40 18.39
C ARG A 364 -7.19 -12.95 17.96
N ALA A 365 -6.37 -12.51 17.01
CA ALA A 365 -6.42 -11.16 16.44
C ALA A 365 -6.92 -11.17 14.99
N HIS A 366 -7.74 -10.17 14.64
CA HIS A 366 -8.04 -9.79 13.26
C HIS A 366 -7.00 -8.77 12.82
N VAL A 367 -6.04 -9.19 11.98
CA VAL A 367 -4.91 -8.35 11.55
C VAL A 367 -5.17 -7.81 10.14
N GLN A 368 -4.83 -6.53 9.92
CA GLN A 368 -4.88 -5.89 8.61
C GLN A 368 -4.28 -6.78 7.50
N ASP A 369 -4.99 -6.87 6.37
CA ASP A 369 -4.66 -7.64 5.15
C ASP A 369 -4.66 -9.17 5.30
N TYR A 370 -4.78 -9.70 6.52
CA TYR A 370 -4.92 -11.14 6.79
C TYR A 370 -6.34 -11.52 7.24
N GLY A 371 -6.97 -10.72 8.10
CA GLY A 371 -8.18 -11.07 8.84
C GLY A 371 -7.86 -11.88 10.10
N TRP A 372 -8.79 -12.74 10.53
CA TRP A 372 -8.63 -13.59 11.73
C TRP A 372 -7.48 -14.59 11.58
N LEU A 373 -6.42 -14.41 12.37
CA LEU A 373 -5.36 -15.40 12.55
C LEU A 373 -5.85 -16.59 13.40
N ALA A 374 -5.01 -17.61 13.56
CA ALA A 374 -5.35 -18.76 14.40
C ALA A 374 -5.52 -18.38 15.88
N TRP A 375 -6.17 -19.27 16.65
CA TRP A 375 -6.25 -19.13 18.10
C TRP A 375 -4.91 -19.45 18.76
N THR A 376 -4.64 -18.75 19.87
CA THR A 376 -3.63 -19.11 20.87
C THR A 376 -4.29 -19.06 22.25
N LYS A 377 -3.60 -19.54 23.28
CA LYS A 377 -4.05 -19.44 24.67
C LYS A 377 -2.91 -19.02 25.60
N ASP A 378 -3.28 -18.68 26.83
CA ASP A 378 -2.41 -18.65 28.01
C ASP A 378 -1.00 -18.07 27.75
N ASP A 379 -0.95 -16.74 27.53
CA ASP A 379 0.25 -15.94 27.27
C ASP A 379 0.92 -16.10 25.87
N GLY A 380 0.36 -16.93 24.98
CA GLY A 380 0.76 -17.00 23.57
C GLY A 380 0.54 -15.67 22.81
N VAL A 381 1.31 -15.41 21.75
CA VAL A 381 1.15 -14.15 20.99
C VAL A 381 0.06 -14.29 19.93
N ALA A 382 -0.89 -13.34 19.90
CA ALA A 382 -1.87 -13.18 18.83
C ALA A 382 -1.64 -11.85 18.09
N GLY A 383 -1.41 -11.88 16.77
CA GLY A 383 -1.18 -10.69 15.94
C GLY A 383 0.12 -10.75 15.14
N THR A 384 0.80 -9.62 14.96
CA THR A 384 2.12 -9.56 14.31
C THR A 384 3.05 -8.57 15.00
N THR A 385 4.36 -8.81 14.95
CA THR A 385 5.36 -7.86 15.44
C THR A 385 6.30 -7.44 14.31
N GLY A 386 6.69 -6.16 14.27
CA GLY A 386 7.63 -5.62 13.27
C GLY A 386 7.08 -5.49 11.83
N LEU A 387 5.92 -6.08 11.51
CA LEU A 387 5.31 -6.00 10.18
C LEU A 387 4.50 -4.71 9.91
N SER A 388 4.37 -3.83 10.90
CA SER A 388 3.57 -2.60 10.84
C SER A 388 2.09 -2.77 10.51
N LYS A 389 1.53 -3.98 10.70
CA LYS A 389 0.09 -4.25 10.54
C LYS A 389 -0.65 -3.92 11.83
N ARG A 390 -1.81 -3.27 11.71
CA ARG A 390 -2.74 -3.06 12.83
C ARG A 390 -3.52 -4.33 13.16
N VAL A 391 -3.83 -4.52 14.43
CA VAL A 391 -5.01 -5.27 14.88
C VAL A 391 -6.24 -4.37 14.65
N GLU A 392 -7.33 -4.95 14.19
CA GLU A 392 -8.62 -4.28 13.96
C GLU A 392 -9.71 -4.77 14.93
N ALA A 393 -9.61 -6.04 15.34
CA ALA A 393 -10.41 -6.64 16.39
C ALA A 393 -9.66 -7.78 17.09
N ILE A 394 -10.08 -8.12 18.30
CA ILE A 394 -9.64 -9.30 19.07
C ILE A 394 -10.89 -10.15 19.36
N GLN A 395 -10.73 -11.47 19.41
CA GLN A 395 -11.70 -12.36 20.05
C GLN A 395 -11.04 -13.05 21.24
N VAL A 396 -11.78 -13.16 22.34
CA VAL A 396 -11.37 -13.85 23.57
C VAL A 396 -12.47 -14.86 23.95
N ALA A 397 -12.12 -15.99 24.53
CA ALA A 397 -13.06 -16.99 25.04
C ALA A 397 -12.44 -17.75 26.21
N LEU A 398 -13.21 -17.94 27.29
CA LEU A 398 -12.86 -18.93 28.31
C LEU A 398 -13.28 -20.32 27.84
N ARG A 399 -12.44 -21.32 28.12
CA ARG A 399 -12.76 -22.73 27.91
C ARG A 399 -12.30 -23.54 29.13
N PRO A 400 -12.98 -24.65 29.49
CA PRO A 400 -12.50 -25.55 30.54
C PRO A 400 -11.06 -25.99 30.28
N LYS A 401 -10.32 -26.27 31.35
CA LYS A 401 -8.89 -26.59 31.31
C LYS A 401 -8.56 -27.67 30.28
N ASP A 402 -7.53 -27.41 29.47
CA ASP A 402 -6.99 -28.29 28.42
C ASP A 402 -7.98 -28.70 27.32
N SER A 403 -9.16 -28.07 27.26
CA SER A 403 -10.11 -28.26 26.17
C SER A 403 -9.73 -27.45 24.92
N ALA A 404 -10.18 -27.94 23.76
CA ALA A 404 -9.76 -27.43 22.45
C ALA A 404 -10.16 -25.96 22.20
N ALA A 405 -9.42 -25.33 21.30
CA ALA A 405 -9.72 -23.98 20.81
C ALA A 405 -11.16 -23.86 20.27
N PRO A 406 -11.80 -22.67 20.36
CA PRO A 406 -13.06 -22.43 19.68
C PRO A 406 -12.95 -22.72 18.17
N SER A 407 -14.03 -23.23 17.56
CA SER A 407 -14.05 -23.59 16.14
C SER A 407 -13.57 -22.45 15.23
N ALA A 408 -12.66 -22.78 14.31
CA ALA A 408 -11.93 -21.78 13.53
C ALA A 408 -12.07 -22.03 12.02
N ASN A 409 -12.91 -21.23 11.37
CA ASN A 409 -12.99 -21.16 9.90
C ASN A 409 -11.82 -20.32 9.32
N GLY A 410 -10.61 -20.51 9.88
CA GLY A 410 -9.45 -19.64 9.68
C GLY A 410 -8.61 -20.02 8.47
N LYS A 411 -8.30 -19.02 7.63
CA LYS A 411 -7.38 -19.17 6.47
C LYS A 411 -5.92 -19.43 6.88
N TRP A 412 -5.56 -19.15 8.13
CA TRP A 412 -4.20 -19.03 8.62
C TRP A 412 -3.94 -20.01 9.76
N SER A 413 -2.81 -20.71 9.72
CA SER A 413 -2.40 -21.73 10.71
C SER A 413 -1.71 -21.14 11.94
N LEU A 414 -1.06 -19.99 11.81
CA LEU A 414 -0.35 -19.30 12.88
C LEU A 414 -1.22 -18.23 13.55
N ALA A 415 -1.14 -18.13 14.88
CA ALA A 415 -1.72 -17.04 15.66
C ALA A 415 -0.87 -15.77 15.63
N SER A 416 0.45 -15.92 15.44
CA SER A 416 1.39 -14.81 15.27
C SER A 416 2.58 -15.16 14.38
N PHE A 417 3.12 -14.14 13.71
CA PHE A 417 4.33 -14.20 12.89
C PHE A 417 5.01 -12.82 12.82
N GLY A 418 6.33 -12.81 12.61
CA GLY A 418 7.16 -11.61 12.56
C GLY A 418 7.60 -11.23 11.13
N PRO A 419 8.68 -10.45 10.98
CA PRO A 419 9.33 -10.27 9.68
C PRO A 419 9.99 -11.56 9.19
N ALA A 420 9.96 -11.76 7.87
CA ALA A 420 10.90 -12.66 7.20
C ALA A 420 12.20 -11.91 6.87
N ARG A 421 13.30 -12.66 6.75
CA ARG A 421 14.62 -12.15 6.37
C ARG A 421 15.11 -12.92 5.15
N VAL A 422 15.64 -12.22 4.15
CA VAL A 422 16.29 -12.85 2.98
C VAL A 422 17.78 -12.51 2.94
N THR A 423 18.63 -13.52 2.77
CA THR A 423 20.06 -13.39 2.45
C THR A 423 20.31 -13.84 1.02
N TYR A 424 21.23 -13.18 0.31
CA TYR A 424 21.58 -13.54 -1.06
C TYR A 424 22.98 -13.05 -1.45
N THR A 425 23.63 -13.77 -2.36
CA THR A 425 24.97 -13.43 -2.89
C THR A 425 25.06 -13.71 -4.38
N ALA A 426 25.91 -12.94 -5.07
CA ALA A 426 26.23 -13.10 -6.48
C ALA A 426 27.66 -13.64 -6.68
N HIS A 427 27.83 -14.53 -7.65
CA HIS A 427 29.11 -14.84 -8.26
C HIS A 427 29.30 -13.93 -9.47
N VAL A 428 30.24 -12.99 -9.40
CA VAL A 428 30.46 -11.97 -10.43
C VAL A 428 31.75 -12.25 -11.21
N GLN A 429 31.72 -12.03 -12.52
CA GLN A 429 32.89 -12.11 -13.40
C GLN A 429 34.09 -11.37 -12.80
N ASN A 430 35.26 -12.02 -12.80
CA ASN A 430 36.54 -11.50 -12.31
C ASN A 430 36.55 -11.06 -10.83
N ILE A 431 35.54 -11.47 -10.04
CA ILE A 431 35.43 -11.20 -8.59
C ILE A 431 35.18 -12.50 -7.82
N GLY A 432 34.39 -13.43 -8.35
CA GLY A 432 33.94 -14.62 -7.64
C GLY A 432 32.69 -14.35 -6.79
N TRP A 433 32.48 -15.17 -5.76
CA TRP A 433 31.39 -14.96 -4.79
C TRP A 433 31.63 -13.72 -3.94
N GLN A 434 30.63 -12.86 -3.84
CA GLN A 434 30.62 -11.70 -2.94
C GLN A 434 30.08 -12.08 -1.54
N ASN A 435 30.22 -11.18 -0.58
CA ASN A 435 29.57 -11.29 0.73
C ASN A 435 28.03 -11.32 0.59
N ASP A 436 27.35 -11.94 1.55
CA ASP A 436 25.90 -11.96 1.61
C ASP A 436 25.32 -10.54 1.79
N SER A 437 24.33 -10.23 0.95
CA SER A 437 23.46 -9.08 1.00
C SER A 437 22.15 -9.43 1.71
N THR A 438 21.53 -8.47 2.40
CA THR A 438 20.22 -8.64 3.05
C THR A 438 19.17 -7.65 2.57
N ASP A 439 17.90 -8.09 2.56
CA ASP A 439 16.68 -7.28 2.51
C ASP A 439 16.75 -6.01 1.61
N GLY A 440 17.24 -6.16 0.38
CA GLY A 440 17.30 -5.12 -0.66
C GLY A 440 18.63 -4.41 -0.82
N GLN A 441 19.70 -4.89 -0.19
CA GLN A 441 21.08 -4.50 -0.52
C GLN A 441 21.50 -5.01 -1.91
N LEU A 442 22.48 -4.35 -2.53
CA LEU A 442 22.96 -4.67 -3.88
C LEU A 442 23.86 -5.91 -3.86
N ALA A 443 23.44 -6.99 -4.53
CA ALA A 443 24.30 -8.11 -4.89
C ALA A 443 24.72 -7.98 -6.36
N GLY A 444 26.01 -8.08 -6.67
CA GLY A 444 26.57 -7.86 -7.99
C GLY A 444 27.44 -6.60 -8.08
N THR A 445 27.44 -5.94 -9.25
CA THR A 445 28.04 -4.61 -9.47
C THR A 445 27.20 -3.77 -10.42
N THR A 446 27.25 -2.45 -10.31
CA THR A 446 26.61 -1.53 -11.26
C THR A 446 27.66 -0.64 -11.93
N GLY A 447 27.50 -0.33 -13.22
CA GLY A 447 28.39 0.56 -13.97
C GLY A 447 29.79 -0.01 -14.27
N ARG A 448 30.12 -1.21 -13.76
CA ARG A 448 31.43 -1.87 -13.97
C ARG A 448 31.46 -2.81 -15.17
N SER A 449 30.33 -3.02 -15.86
CA SER A 449 30.20 -3.92 -17.01
C SER A 449 30.52 -5.41 -16.75
N LEU A 450 30.50 -5.84 -15.49
CA LEU A 450 30.71 -7.23 -15.09
C LEU A 450 29.39 -7.98 -15.01
N ARG A 451 29.32 -9.19 -15.57
CA ARG A 451 28.15 -10.08 -15.46
C ARG A 451 28.08 -10.76 -14.10
N VAL A 452 26.86 -10.98 -13.62
CA VAL A 452 26.56 -12.10 -12.70
C VAL A 452 26.63 -13.41 -13.50
N GLU A 453 27.25 -14.44 -12.94
CA GLU A 453 27.37 -15.78 -13.54
C GLU A 453 26.56 -16.83 -12.79
N ALA A 454 26.43 -16.66 -11.47
CA ALA A 454 25.55 -17.44 -10.61
C ALA A 454 25.09 -16.62 -9.39
N PHE A 455 24.07 -17.09 -8.68
CA PHE A 455 23.64 -16.51 -7.41
C PHE A 455 23.08 -17.57 -6.45
N LYS A 456 22.97 -17.20 -5.17
CA LYS A 456 22.28 -17.95 -4.10
C LYS A 456 21.28 -17.04 -3.40
N VAL A 457 20.19 -17.61 -2.91
CA VAL A 457 19.20 -16.94 -2.06
C VAL A 457 18.79 -17.89 -0.94
N SER A 458 18.52 -17.37 0.25
CA SER A 458 17.96 -18.10 1.38
C SER A 458 16.97 -17.22 2.14
N VAL A 459 15.88 -17.80 2.62
CA VAL A 459 14.88 -17.09 3.42
C VAL A 459 14.59 -17.83 4.73
N ARG A 460 14.32 -17.07 5.79
CA ARG A 460 13.80 -17.58 7.07
C ARG A 460 12.81 -16.60 7.70
N SER A 461 11.85 -17.12 8.47
CA SER A 461 11.12 -16.38 9.49
C SER A 461 10.83 -17.31 10.66
N ASP A 462 10.87 -16.76 11.87
CA ASP A 462 10.83 -17.58 13.08
C ASP A 462 9.38 -18.04 13.33
N GLY A 463 9.16 -19.36 13.36
CA GLY A 463 7.83 -19.98 13.49
C GLY A 463 7.04 -20.16 12.18
N VAL A 464 7.55 -19.75 11.01
CA VAL A 464 6.86 -19.90 9.72
C VAL A 464 7.50 -20.98 8.86
N THR A 465 6.72 -21.97 8.42
CA THR A 465 7.23 -23.11 7.63
C THR A 465 7.46 -22.76 6.15
N GLY A 466 8.34 -23.50 5.49
CA GLY A 466 8.62 -23.36 4.06
C GLY A 466 9.98 -22.71 3.78
N GLY A 467 10.08 -21.99 2.66
CA GLY A 467 11.36 -21.44 2.20
C GLY A 467 11.25 -20.68 0.88
N ILE A 468 12.27 -20.80 0.03
CA ILE A 468 12.36 -20.13 -1.27
C ILE A 468 12.71 -21.12 -2.39
N SER A 469 12.33 -20.78 -3.62
CA SER A 469 12.63 -21.49 -4.86
C SER A 469 12.96 -20.46 -5.95
N TYR A 470 14.07 -20.64 -6.66
CA TYR A 470 14.55 -19.66 -7.65
C TYR A 470 15.31 -20.31 -8.81
N SER A 471 15.33 -19.63 -9.96
CA SER A 471 16.04 -20.07 -11.16
C SER A 471 16.67 -18.89 -11.91
N ALA A 472 17.68 -19.22 -12.71
CA ALA A 472 18.40 -18.30 -13.58
C ALA A 472 18.12 -18.62 -15.07
N HIS A 473 17.98 -17.58 -15.89
CA HIS A 473 18.16 -17.68 -17.34
C HIS A 473 19.64 -17.45 -17.65
N VAL A 474 20.30 -18.40 -18.31
CA VAL A 474 21.74 -18.37 -18.56
C VAL A 474 22.03 -18.41 -20.06
N GLN A 475 23.05 -17.65 -20.46
CA GLN A 475 23.59 -17.61 -21.82
C GLN A 475 23.81 -19.01 -22.42
N ASP A 476 23.26 -19.22 -23.61
CA ASP A 476 23.27 -20.47 -24.39
C ASP A 476 22.83 -21.72 -23.57
N LYS A 477 21.97 -21.52 -22.56
CA LYS A 477 21.32 -22.59 -21.77
C LYS A 477 19.83 -22.35 -21.54
N GLY A 478 19.37 -21.10 -21.59
CA GLY A 478 17.98 -20.75 -21.28
C GLY A 478 17.68 -20.80 -19.77
N TRP A 479 16.43 -21.05 -19.40
CA TRP A 479 16.03 -21.25 -18.00
C TRP A 479 16.59 -22.56 -17.44
N MET A 480 17.43 -22.45 -16.41
CA MET A 480 17.88 -23.60 -15.63
C MET A 480 16.81 -24.06 -14.64
N GLY A 481 16.94 -25.29 -14.14
CA GLY A 481 16.08 -25.83 -13.09
C GLY A 481 16.09 -24.98 -11.82
N ALA A 482 14.97 -24.98 -11.08
CA ALA A 482 14.84 -24.22 -9.84
C ALA A 482 15.58 -24.91 -8.68
N VAL A 483 16.18 -24.08 -7.81
CA VAL A 483 16.90 -24.51 -6.61
C VAL A 483 16.31 -23.85 -5.35
N SER A 484 16.52 -24.47 -4.19
CA SER A 484 16.02 -24.03 -2.88
C SER A 484 17.05 -23.19 -2.11
N ASN A 485 16.76 -22.86 -0.84
CA ASN A 485 17.66 -22.12 0.08
C ASN A 485 19.14 -22.53 -0.10
N ASN A 486 20.03 -21.56 -0.35
CA ASN A 486 21.48 -21.70 -0.56
C ASN A 486 21.95 -22.46 -1.82
N GLY A 487 21.05 -23.03 -2.65
CA GLY A 487 21.40 -23.65 -3.92
C GLY A 487 22.03 -22.68 -4.94
N ILE A 488 22.83 -23.19 -5.87
CA ILE A 488 23.48 -22.34 -6.88
C ILE A 488 22.58 -22.26 -8.12
N ALA A 489 22.01 -21.07 -8.38
CA ALA A 489 21.32 -20.76 -9.62
C ALA A 489 22.28 -20.08 -10.60
N GLY A 490 22.55 -20.71 -11.75
CA GLY A 490 23.49 -20.21 -12.77
C GLY A 490 24.68 -21.14 -13.00
N THR A 491 25.83 -20.59 -13.35
CA THR A 491 27.07 -21.35 -13.60
C THR A 491 28.30 -20.69 -12.99
N VAL A 492 29.09 -21.44 -12.24
CA VAL A 492 30.42 -21.01 -11.77
C VAL A 492 31.49 -21.52 -12.74
N GLY A 493 32.50 -20.71 -13.05
CA GLY A 493 33.68 -21.09 -13.85
C GLY A 493 33.44 -21.29 -15.35
N GLN A 494 32.20 -21.21 -15.85
CA GLN A 494 31.85 -21.45 -17.27
C GLN A 494 31.79 -20.17 -18.13
N ALA A 495 32.18 -19.01 -17.57
CA ALA A 495 32.19 -17.69 -18.22
C ALA A 495 30.84 -17.20 -18.83
N LYS A 496 29.72 -17.86 -18.52
CA LYS A 496 28.38 -17.53 -19.02
C LYS A 496 27.68 -16.54 -18.08
N ARG A 497 26.98 -15.57 -18.68
CA ARG A 497 26.15 -14.59 -17.95
C ARG A 497 24.80 -15.19 -17.53
N VAL A 498 24.30 -14.74 -16.37
CA VAL A 498 22.86 -14.68 -16.07
C VAL A 498 22.25 -13.52 -16.84
N GLU A 499 21.09 -13.73 -17.44
CA GLU A 499 20.34 -12.73 -18.21
C GLU A 499 19.03 -12.33 -17.51
N ALA A 500 18.41 -13.25 -16.79
CA ALA A 500 17.21 -13.03 -15.97
C ALA A 500 17.14 -13.97 -14.76
N LEU A 501 16.27 -13.65 -13.79
CA LEU A 501 15.96 -14.48 -12.63
C LEU A 501 14.44 -14.57 -12.36
N LYS A 502 14.06 -15.64 -11.65
CA LYS A 502 12.74 -15.84 -11.02
C LYS A 502 12.94 -16.27 -9.58
N VAL A 503 12.11 -15.77 -8.65
CA VAL A 503 12.18 -16.11 -7.22
C VAL A 503 10.75 -16.23 -6.65
N THR A 504 10.47 -17.30 -5.93
CA THR A 504 9.15 -17.61 -5.36
C THR A 504 9.31 -18.17 -3.94
N LEU A 505 8.41 -17.82 -3.02
CA LEU A 505 8.36 -18.44 -1.70
C LEU A 505 7.59 -19.78 -1.75
N THR A 506 7.87 -20.68 -0.82
CA THR A 506 7.24 -22.01 -0.69
C THR A 506 6.72 -22.23 0.73
N GLY A 507 5.78 -23.17 0.91
CA GLY A 507 5.16 -23.46 2.22
C GLY A 507 4.35 -22.29 2.79
N ASP A 508 4.30 -22.15 4.12
CA ASP A 508 3.60 -21.06 4.78
C ASP A 508 4.22 -19.68 4.48
N MET A 509 5.53 -19.61 4.20
CA MET A 509 6.18 -18.36 3.76
C MET A 509 5.47 -17.74 2.54
N ALA A 510 4.95 -18.55 1.62
CA ALA A 510 4.18 -18.09 0.46
C ALA A 510 2.79 -17.54 0.82
N LYS A 511 2.22 -17.99 1.95
CA LYS A 511 0.94 -17.49 2.48
C LYS A 511 1.14 -16.12 3.15
N TYR A 512 2.15 -16.00 4.01
CA TYR A 512 2.36 -14.84 4.87
C TYR A 512 3.18 -13.71 4.23
N TYR A 513 3.94 -13.97 3.16
CA TYR A 513 4.82 -12.98 2.54
C TYR A 513 4.74 -12.98 1.01
N ASP A 514 5.28 -11.91 0.42
CA ASP A 514 5.63 -11.78 -1.00
C ASP A 514 7.14 -11.54 -1.13
N VAL A 515 7.79 -12.20 -2.09
CA VAL A 515 9.20 -11.95 -2.41
C VAL A 515 9.30 -11.04 -3.63
N TRP A 516 9.77 -9.83 -3.41
CA TRP A 516 10.02 -8.81 -4.42
C TRP A 516 11.49 -8.81 -4.84
N TYR A 517 11.77 -8.64 -6.13
CA TYR A 517 13.13 -8.58 -6.67
C TYR A 517 13.20 -7.75 -7.95
N ARG A 518 14.39 -7.25 -8.27
CA ARG A 518 14.70 -6.53 -9.52
C ARG A 518 16.13 -6.79 -9.99
N ALA A 519 16.39 -6.54 -11.26
CA ALA A 519 17.70 -6.70 -11.88
C ALA A 519 18.23 -5.36 -12.43
N TYR A 520 19.53 -5.14 -12.32
CA TYR A 520 20.27 -4.16 -13.10
C TYR A 520 20.79 -4.86 -14.35
N VAL A 521 20.24 -4.50 -15.51
CA VAL A 521 20.57 -5.11 -16.80
C VAL A 521 21.47 -4.18 -17.59
N GLN A 522 22.44 -4.76 -18.30
CA GLN A 522 23.28 -4.05 -19.28
C GLN A 522 22.47 -3.07 -20.14
N ASP A 523 22.99 -1.86 -20.34
CA ASP A 523 22.45 -0.77 -21.17
C ASP A 523 21.04 -0.24 -20.79
N TYR A 524 20.29 -0.94 -19.93
CA TYR A 524 19.03 -0.50 -19.32
C TYR A 524 19.23 0.15 -17.94
N GLY A 525 20.15 -0.38 -17.13
CA GLY A 525 20.24 -0.05 -15.70
C GLY A 525 19.22 -0.84 -14.87
N TRP A 526 18.74 -0.25 -13.77
CA TRP A 526 17.72 -0.87 -12.92
C TRP A 526 16.38 -0.99 -13.65
N LEU A 527 15.93 -2.22 -13.84
CA LEU A 527 14.55 -2.53 -14.21
C LEU A 527 13.63 -2.46 -12.97
N GLY A 528 12.32 -2.46 -13.22
CA GLY A 528 11.31 -2.42 -12.15
C GLY A 528 11.31 -3.64 -11.23
N TRP A 529 10.68 -3.48 -10.06
CA TRP A 529 10.41 -4.55 -9.12
C TRP A 529 9.32 -5.49 -9.64
N THR A 530 9.56 -6.80 -9.49
CA THR A 530 8.60 -7.87 -9.76
C THR A 530 8.51 -8.79 -8.53
N LYS A 531 7.56 -9.74 -8.50
CA LYS A 531 7.46 -10.70 -7.39
C LYS A 531 7.02 -12.11 -7.79
N ASN A 532 7.22 -13.05 -6.88
CA ASN A 532 6.60 -14.38 -6.85
C ASN A 532 6.64 -15.16 -8.19
N GLY A 533 7.83 -15.35 -8.75
CA GLY A 533 8.06 -16.19 -9.94
C GLY A 533 7.91 -15.48 -11.29
N ALA A 534 7.48 -14.22 -11.31
CA ALA A 534 7.55 -13.38 -12.50
C ALA A 534 9.02 -13.10 -12.91
N VAL A 535 9.28 -12.77 -14.17
CA VAL A 535 10.65 -12.55 -14.65
C VAL A 535 11.17 -11.17 -14.21
N ALA A 536 12.42 -11.12 -13.74
CA ALA A 536 13.22 -9.90 -13.67
C ALA A 536 14.47 -10.06 -14.55
N GLY A 537 14.81 -9.06 -15.36
CA GLY A 537 16.00 -9.08 -16.23
C GLY A 537 15.67 -9.04 -17.72
N SER A 538 16.37 -9.81 -18.54
CA SER A 538 16.15 -9.90 -19.98
C SER A 538 16.34 -11.32 -20.53
N THR A 539 15.71 -11.62 -21.67
CA THR A 539 15.93 -12.88 -22.40
C THR A 539 15.83 -12.64 -23.90
N GLY A 540 16.55 -13.44 -24.70
CA GLY A 540 16.48 -13.37 -26.18
C GLY A 540 17.27 -12.21 -26.81
N ILE A 541 17.78 -11.28 -26.01
CA ILE A 541 18.54 -10.10 -26.49
C ILE A 541 20.02 -10.09 -26.08
N GLY A 542 20.48 -11.15 -25.40
CA GLY A 542 21.90 -11.35 -25.05
C GLY A 542 22.46 -10.41 -23.97
N TYR A 543 21.62 -9.66 -23.25
CA TYR A 543 22.07 -8.71 -22.24
C TYR A 543 22.25 -9.40 -20.87
N ARG A 544 23.34 -9.06 -20.18
CA ARG A 544 23.68 -9.57 -18.84
C ARG A 544 22.90 -8.85 -17.73
N VAL A 545 22.64 -9.58 -16.64
CA VAL A 545 22.45 -8.99 -15.30
C VAL A 545 23.84 -8.63 -14.77
N GLU A 546 23.99 -7.41 -14.23
CA GLU A 546 25.21 -6.99 -13.52
C GLU A 546 25.01 -6.98 -12.00
N ALA A 547 23.80 -6.68 -11.54
CA ALA A 547 23.38 -6.73 -10.13
C ALA A 547 21.90 -7.07 -9.97
N PHE A 548 21.51 -7.49 -8.77
CA PHE A 548 20.11 -7.69 -8.38
C PHE A 548 19.88 -7.34 -6.90
N GLU A 549 18.61 -7.13 -6.56
CA GLU A 549 18.13 -6.90 -5.18
C GLU A 549 16.95 -7.83 -4.90
N VAL A 550 16.80 -8.29 -3.65
CA VAL A 550 15.68 -9.11 -3.19
C VAL A 550 15.18 -8.60 -1.84
N LYS A 551 13.87 -8.45 -1.68
CA LYS A 551 13.19 -8.10 -0.42
C LYS A 551 12.04 -9.06 -0.18
N VAL A 552 11.83 -9.49 1.06
CA VAL A 552 10.61 -10.19 1.46
C VAL A 552 9.77 -9.24 2.30
N LEU A 553 8.51 -9.05 1.91
CA LEU A 553 7.56 -8.17 2.58
C LEU A 553 6.31 -8.95 3.01
N SER A 554 5.60 -8.42 4.02
CA SER A 554 4.27 -8.93 4.41
C SER A 554 3.33 -9.07 3.19
N LYS A 555 2.43 -10.06 3.22
CA LYS A 555 1.53 -10.33 2.10
C LYS A 555 0.76 -9.09 1.66
N GLY A 556 0.68 -8.86 0.35
CA GLY A 556 -0.04 -7.72 -0.21
C GLY A 556 0.63 -6.35 0.00
N ALA A 557 1.81 -6.28 0.63
CA ALA A 557 2.55 -5.02 0.74
C ALA A 557 2.88 -4.41 -0.63
N PRO A 558 2.92 -3.06 -0.73
CA PRO A 558 3.31 -2.37 -1.94
C PRO A 558 4.75 -2.73 -2.37
N ALA A 559 5.05 -2.52 -3.64
CA ALA A 559 6.39 -2.74 -4.18
C ALA A 559 7.43 -1.83 -3.50
N PRO A 560 8.69 -2.25 -3.35
CA PRO A 560 9.75 -1.40 -2.78
C PRO A 560 10.17 -0.20 -3.65
N GLY A 561 9.54 0.00 -4.81
CA GLY A 561 9.81 1.05 -5.78
C GLY A 561 9.00 0.81 -7.06
N SER A 562 9.36 1.48 -8.16
CA SER A 562 8.69 1.31 -9.46
C SER A 562 8.64 -0.15 -9.91
N THR A 563 7.48 -0.58 -10.41
CA THR A 563 7.24 -1.89 -11.05
C THR A 563 7.25 -1.81 -12.58
N GLY A 564 7.62 -0.67 -13.16
CA GLY A 564 7.66 -0.46 -14.60
C GLY A 564 8.78 -1.28 -15.28
N SER A 565 8.43 -2.00 -16.35
CA SER A 565 9.36 -2.77 -17.20
C SER A 565 10.38 -3.63 -16.40
N PRO A 566 9.94 -4.57 -15.55
CA PRO A 566 10.84 -5.44 -14.78
C PRO A 566 11.62 -6.44 -15.65
N TYR A 567 11.13 -6.66 -16.88
CA TYR A 567 11.57 -7.67 -17.83
C TYR A 567 11.56 -7.10 -19.25
N VAL A 568 12.62 -7.32 -20.03
CA VAL A 568 12.75 -6.83 -21.41
C VAL A 568 13.16 -7.92 -22.40
N THR A 569 12.55 -7.89 -23.60
CA THR A 569 12.73 -8.89 -24.68
C THR A 569 13.04 -8.27 -26.04
N LYS A 570 13.20 -6.94 -26.10
CA LYS A 570 13.67 -6.19 -27.27
C LYS A 570 14.93 -5.44 -26.85
N ALA A 571 15.93 -5.38 -27.72
CA ALA A 571 17.18 -4.67 -27.43
C ALA A 571 16.96 -3.14 -27.42
N LYS A 572 17.81 -2.41 -26.71
CA LYS A 572 17.71 -0.94 -26.64
C LYS A 572 18.29 -0.34 -27.93
N SER A 573 17.45 0.36 -28.68
CA SER A 573 17.85 1.02 -29.93
C SER A 573 18.90 2.10 -29.68
N ARG A 574 20.16 1.79 -30.00
CA ARG A 574 21.28 2.74 -30.03
C ARG A 574 21.51 3.19 -31.46
N VAL A 575 20.67 4.12 -31.90
CA VAL A 575 20.91 4.89 -33.12
C VAL A 575 21.50 6.22 -32.69
N HIS A 576 22.75 6.45 -33.08
CA HIS A 576 23.48 7.69 -32.86
C HIS A 576 23.33 8.59 -34.09
N PHE A 577 23.37 9.91 -33.91
CA PHE A 577 23.38 10.92 -34.98
C PHE A 577 24.24 12.11 -34.56
N HIS A 578 24.98 12.70 -35.50
CA HIS A 578 25.58 14.03 -35.35
C HIS A 578 24.57 15.14 -35.67
N ASN A 579 23.52 14.81 -36.42
CA ASN A 579 22.53 15.72 -37.00
C ASN A 579 23.14 16.68 -38.03
N ILE A 580 24.09 16.17 -38.83
CA ILE A 580 24.74 16.91 -39.90
C ILE A 580 23.69 17.50 -40.85
N ARG A 581 23.81 18.79 -41.15
CA ARG A 581 23.11 19.37 -42.30
C ARG A 581 23.87 19.02 -43.57
N ALA A 582 23.37 18.07 -44.35
CA ALA A 582 23.90 17.76 -45.67
C ALA A 582 23.96 19.01 -46.58
N VAL A 583 25.06 19.15 -47.32
CA VAL A 583 25.32 20.22 -48.29
C VAL A 583 26.00 19.61 -49.51
N GLY A 584 25.52 19.92 -50.71
CA GLY A 584 26.12 19.46 -51.95
C GLY A 584 27.38 20.24 -52.34
N GLN A 585 28.34 19.56 -52.96
CA GLN A 585 29.59 20.16 -53.44
C GLN A 585 29.37 21.01 -54.71
N PRO A 586 30.10 22.13 -54.88
CA PRO A 586 29.92 23.04 -56.02
C PRO A 586 30.56 22.57 -57.33
N ASN A 587 31.35 21.48 -57.34
CA ASN A 587 32.01 20.93 -58.53
C ASN A 587 32.45 19.47 -58.29
N GLY A 588 32.89 18.80 -59.36
CA GLY A 588 33.26 17.37 -59.37
C GLY A 588 34.45 16.94 -58.49
N PHE A 589 35.12 17.84 -57.77
CA PHE A 589 36.31 17.52 -56.96
C PHE A 589 36.29 18.15 -55.56
N PHE A 590 35.14 18.63 -55.10
CA PHE A 590 34.96 19.33 -53.82
C PHE A 590 34.25 18.49 -52.73
N CYS A 591 34.23 17.16 -52.84
CA CYS A 591 33.72 16.26 -51.80
C CYS A 591 34.39 16.49 -50.44
N GLY A 592 35.74 16.48 -50.40
CA GLY A 592 36.53 16.71 -49.20
C GLY A 592 36.23 18.03 -48.48
N PRO A 593 36.33 19.20 -49.15
CA PRO A 593 36.04 20.48 -48.52
C PRO A 593 34.58 20.66 -48.09
N THR A 594 33.64 20.02 -48.79
CA THR A 594 32.22 20.07 -48.44
C THR A 594 31.94 19.19 -47.21
N SER A 595 32.51 17.99 -47.13
CA SER A 595 32.47 17.15 -45.92
C SER A 595 33.19 17.81 -44.74
N GLY A 596 34.31 18.50 -44.97
CA GLY A 596 34.95 19.35 -43.95
C GLY A 596 34.04 20.49 -43.48
N TYR A 597 33.38 21.20 -44.39
CA TYR A 597 32.41 22.26 -44.08
C TYR A 597 31.22 21.72 -43.26
N MET A 598 30.66 20.57 -43.64
CA MET A 598 29.55 19.92 -42.93
C MET A 598 29.92 19.58 -41.47
N VAL A 599 31.11 19.04 -41.23
CA VAL A 599 31.64 18.82 -39.87
C VAL A 599 31.85 20.14 -39.13
N LEU A 600 32.57 21.09 -39.74
CA LEU A 600 32.97 22.34 -39.09
C LEU A 600 31.77 23.22 -38.71
N SER A 601 30.73 23.25 -39.53
CA SER A 601 29.49 23.96 -39.22
C SER A 601 28.72 23.29 -38.07
N ASN A 602 28.63 21.95 -38.05
CA ASN A 602 27.94 21.22 -36.99
C ASN A 602 28.59 21.39 -35.59
N VAL A 603 29.92 21.48 -35.52
CA VAL A 603 30.66 21.76 -34.27
C VAL A 603 30.80 23.26 -33.96
N GLY A 604 30.12 24.14 -34.72
CA GLY A 604 30.13 25.59 -34.50
C GLY A 604 31.47 26.29 -34.81
N ALA A 605 32.38 25.66 -35.56
CA ALA A 605 33.69 26.19 -35.93
C ALA A 605 33.59 27.18 -37.12
N TRP A 606 32.70 28.17 -37.00
CA TRP A 606 32.36 29.18 -38.02
C TRP A 606 33.53 30.07 -38.47
N HIS A 607 34.64 30.07 -37.75
CA HIS A 607 35.89 30.74 -38.11
C HIS A 607 37.08 29.80 -37.86
N SER A 608 38.10 29.91 -38.71
CA SER A 608 39.39 29.25 -38.48
C SER A 608 40.15 29.90 -37.31
N LYS A 609 41.22 29.24 -36.86
CA LYS A 609 42.13 29.77 -35.82
C LYS A 609 42.77 31.13 -36.17
N THR A 610 42.82 31.49 -37.46
CA THR A 610 43.33 32.79 -37.97
C THR A 610 42.22 33.75 -38.38
N GLY A 611 40.95 33.43 -38.10
CA GLY A 611 39.80 34.30 -38.36
C GLY A 611 39.15 34.16 -39.74
N THR A 612 39.57 33.20 -40.57
CA THR A 612 38.91 32.94 -41.87
C THR A 612 37.49 32.41 -41.65
N SER A 613 36.45 33.09 -42.13
CA SER A 613 35.05 32.65 -41.98
C SER A 613 34.74 31.39 -42.79
N LEU A 614 33.86 30.53 -42.25
CA LEU A 614 33.58 29.19 -42.79
C LEU A 614 32.80 29.24 -44.12
N SER A 615 33.44 28.76 -45.19
CA SER A 615 32.84 28.46 -46.49
C SER A 615 33.53 27.25 -47.11
N ILE A 616 32.85 26.53 -48.02
CA ILE A 616 33.45 25.37 -48.71
C ILE A 616 34.75 25.78 -49.43
N GLU A 617 34.79 26.97 -50.02
CA GLU A 617 35.96 27.53 -50.72
C GLU A 617 37.14 27.80 -49.77
N ASN A 618 36.85 28.34 -48.58
CA ASN A 618 37.88 28.57 -47.56
C ASN A 618 38.40 27.24 -47.00
N VAL A 619 37.54 26.25 -46.75
CA VAL A 619 37.97 24.89 -46.38
C VAL A 619 38.81 24.25 -47.50
N ALA A 620 38.43 24.45 -48.77
CA ALA A 620 39.18 23.94 -49.93
C ALA A 620 40.58 24.56 -50.04
N THR A 621 40.76 25.80 -49.58
CA THR A 621 42.07 26.45 -49.48
C THR A 621 42.93 25.78 -48.40
N TYR A 622 42.37 25.51 -47.22
CA TYR A 622 43.07 24.82 -46.11
C TYR A 622 43.41 23.36 -46.45
N MET A 623 42.55 22.69 -47.23
CA MET A 623 42.80 21.35 -47.79
C MET A 623 43.59 21.36 -49.11
N ARG A 624 44.07 22.53 -49.56
CA ARG A 624 44.79 22.74 -50.84
C ARG A 624 44.10 22.15 -52.09
N THR A 625 42.79 21.88 -52.05
CA THR A 625 42.07 21.03 -53.01
C THR A 625 42.19 21.50 -54.46
N ARG A 626 42.18 22.82 -54.71
CA ARG A 626 42.41 23.38 -56.06
C ARG A 626 43.83 23.16 -56.60
N SER A 627 44.83 23.02 -55.73
CA SER A 627 46.23 22.77 -56.11
C SER A 627 46.49 21.32 -56.55
N TYR A 628 45.58 20.41 -56.19
CA TYR A 628 45.66 18.98 -56.54
C TYR A 628 44.59 18.56 -57.56
N GLY A 629 43.48 19.30 -57.65
CA GLY A 629 42.28 18.87 -58.39
C GLY A 629 41.43 17.85 -57.65
N TYR A 630 41.71 17.62 -56.36
CA TYR A 630 41.00 16.75 -55.40
C TYR A 630 41.57 16.98 -53.99
N THR A 631 40.99 16.40 -52.94
CA THR A 631 41.63 16.41 -51.59
C THR A 631 42.52 15.19 -51.46
N SER A 632 43.85 15.38 -51.49
CA SER A 632 44.80 14.25 -51.43
C SER A 632 44.79 13.54 -50.08
N PHE A 633 44.29 12.30 -50.05
CA PHE A 633 44.39 11.38 -48.92
C PHE A 633 45.84 11.04 -48.62
N SER A 634 46.63 10.68 -49.64
CA SER A 634 48.06 10.34 -49.53
C SER A 634 48.90 11.43 -48.87
N ASP A 635 48.61 12.70 -49.16
CA ASP A 635 49.26 13.85 -48.51
C ASP A 635 48.58 14.26 -47.19
N ARG A 636 47.50 13.59 -46.79
CA ARG A 636 46.64 13.86 -45.64
C ARG A 636 46.06 15.28 -45.61
N MET A 637 45.62 15.77 -46.78
CA MET A 637 45.12 17.13 -46.92
C MET A 637 43.84 17.40 -46.11
N PHE A 638 42.95 16.42 -45.94
CA PHE A 638 41.77 16.57 -45.07
C PHE A 638 42.18 16.73 -43.59
N GLU A 639 43.01 15.82 -43.06
CA GLU A 639 43.54 15.90 -41.68
C GLU A 639 44.25 17.23 -41.43
N LYS A 640 45.17 17.63 -42.33
CA LYS A 640 45.93 18.87 -42.23
C LYS A 640 45.00 20.10 -42.28
N GLY A 641 44.08 20.14 -43.24
CA GLY A 641 43.12 21.25 -43.38
C GLY A 641 42.23 21.42 -42.15
N MET A 642 41.62 20.34 -41.65
CA MET A 642 40.77 20.35 -40.45
C MET A 642 41.55 20.76 -39.20
N ASN A 643 42.76 20.22 -39.00
CA ASN A 643 43.59 20.55 -37.84
C ASN A 643 44.11 21.99 -37.88
N SER A 644 44.46 22.50 -39.07
CA SER A 644 44.84 23.90 -39.27
C SER A 644 43.65 24.85 -39.07
N TRP A 645 42.44 24.48 -39.52
CA TRP A 645 41.22 25.26 -39.28
C TRP A 645 40.92 25.37 -37.78
N LEU A 646 40.92 24.24 -37.08
CA LEU A 646 40.61 24.16 -35.64
C LEU A 646 41.75 24.67 -34.75
N GLY A 647 42.96 24.87 -35.30
CA GLY A 647 44.13 25.33 -34.55
C GLY A 647 44.69 24.31 -33.56
N ARG A 648 44.31 23.03 -33.70
CA ARG A 648 44.72 21.91 -32.81
C ARG A 648 44.60 20.58 -33.53
N SER A 649 45.38 19.59 -33.11
CA SER A 649 45.30 18.21 -33.62
C SER A 649 44.03 17.52 -33.12
N VAL A 650 42.98 17.51 -33.93
CA VAL A 650 41.68 16.85 -33.67
C VAL A 650 41.52 15.62 -34.55
N TYR A 651 41.77 15.75 -35.85
CA TYR A 651 41.66 14.66 -36.83
C TYR A 651 42.95 13.85 -36.97
N THR A 652 42.80 12.59 -37.36
CA THR A 652 43.85 11.68 -37.84
C THR A 652 43.35 10.85 -39.02
N THR A 653 44.23 10.51 -39.96
CA THR A 653 43.93 9.63 -41.10
C THR A 653 44.34 8.18 -40.83
N TYR A 654 43.49 7.22 -41.23
CA TYR A 654 43.84 5.79 -41.30
C TYR A 654 43.62 5.24 -42.71
N HIS A 655 44.68 4.77 -43.38
CA HIS A 655 44.63 4.05 -44.65
C HIS A 655 44.19 2.59 -44.44
N THR A 656 43.36 2.07 -45.34
CA THR A 656 42.79 0.69 -45.30
C THR A 656 42.46 0.15 -43.89
N PRO A 657 41.62 0.86 -43.11
CA PRO A 657 41.34 0.52 -41.72
C PRO A 657 40.50 -0.76 -41.60
N SER A 658 40.74 -1.56 -40.56
CA SER A 658 39.86 -2.69 -40.23
C SER A 658 38.46 -2.21 -39.83
N TYR A 659 37.41 -3.00 -40.06
CA TYR A 659 36.06 -2.69 -39.57
C TYR A 659 36.02 -2.41 -38.04
N ALA A 660 36.84 -3.10 -37.24
CA ALA A 660 36.92 -2.82 -35.80
C ALA A 660 37.46 -1.41 -35.53
N THR A 661 38.44 -0.95 -36.32
CA THR A 661 38.96 0.43 -36.31
C THR A 661 37.91 1.43 -36.78
N VAL A 662 37.21 1.16 -37.88
CA VAL A 662 36.16 2.07 -38.41
C VAL A 662 35.01 2.20 -37.42
N ARG A 663 34.49 1.09 -36.88
CA ARG A 663 33.41 1.11 -35.88
C ARG A 663 33.82 1.84 -34.60
N SER A 664 35.04 1.63 -34.09
CA SER A 664 35.50 2.33 -32.89
C SER A 664 35.68 3.83 -33.14
N SER A 665 36.13 4.21 -34.33
CA SER A 665 36.25 5.61 -34.78
C SER A 665 34.89 6.30 -34.88
N VAL A 666 33.92 5.66 -35.56
CA VAL A 666 32.54 6.15 -35.69
C VAL A 666 31.89 6.30 -34.31
N LEU A 667 31.97 5.30 -33.43
CA LEU A 667 31.41 5.40 -32.08
C LEU A 667 32.10 6.47 -31.21
N LYS A 668 33.42 6.63 -31.36
CA LYS A 668 34.16 7.70 -30.68
C LYS A 668 33.76 9.09 -31.18
N SER A 669 33.43 9.23 -32.48
CA SER A 669 33.05 10.51 -33.07
C SER A 669 31.88 11.16 -32.33
N TYR A 670 30.83 10.40 -31.96
CA TYR A 670 29.68 10.91 -31.20
C TYR A 670 30.04 11.45 -29.80
N SER A 671 31.08 10.91 -29.16
CA SER A 671 31.56 11.42 -27.86
C SER A 671 32.45 12.66 -27.98
N THR A 672 32.97 12.96 -29.17
CA THR A 672 33.83 14.14 -29.43
C THR A 672 33.10 15.25 -30.19
N GLY A 673 31.95 14.96 -30.80
CA GLY A 673 31.23 15.84 -31.73
C GLY A 673 31.86 15.95 -33.13
N TYR A 674 33.05 15.38 -33.34
CA TYR A 674 33.79 15.47 -34.59
C TYR A 674 33.57 14.20 -35.42
N ALA A 675 32.56 14.22 -36.30
CA ALA A 675 32.14 13.09 -37.13
C ALA A 675 33.29 12.45 -37.93
N THR A 676 33.26 11.12 -38.04
CA THR A 676 34.18 10.39 -38.93
C THR A 676 33.78 10.63 -40.38
N CYS A 677 34.73 11.00 -41.23
CA CYS A 677 34.57 11.01 -42.68
C CYS A 677 35.21 9.76 -43.28
N VAL A 678 34.60 9.20 -44.32
CA VAL A 678 35.19 8.15 -45.15
C VAL A 678 35.81 8.77 -46.41
N ASP A 679 36.88 8.17 -46.93
CA ASP A 679 37.39 8.39 -48.28
C ASP A 679 37.33 7.04 -48.98
N GLU A 680 36.56 6.92 -50.05
CA GLU A 680 36.17 5.63 -50.62
C GLU A 680 36.35 5.61 -52.16
N GLN A 681 36.17 4.45 -52.80
CA GLN A 681 36.23 4.31 -54.26
C GLN A 681 35.10 3.44 -54.81
N GLU A 682 34.11 4.09 -55.42
CA GLU A 682 33.26 3.45 -56.42
C GLU A 682 34.06 3.19 -57.72
N ARG A 683 33.79 2.05 -58.35
CA ARG A 683 34.49 1.59 -59.56
C ARG A 683 33.49 1.33 -60.68
N ARG A 684 33.78 1.83 -61.89
CA ARG A 684 33.01 1.58 -63.11
C ARG A 684 32.76 0.08 -63.30
N GLY A 685 31.48 -0.31 -63.42
CA GLY A 685 31.02 -1.70 -63.53
C GLY A 685 30.92 -2.48 -62.20
N GLY A 686 31.27 -1.87 -61.07
CA GLY A 686 31.03 -2.37 -59.72
C GLY A 686 29.83 -1.69 -59.04
N PRO A 687 29.59 -1.98 -57.76
CA PRO A 687 28.56 -1.30 -56.96
C PRO A 687 28.82 0.20 -56.90
N HIS A 688 27.75 0.96 -57.13
CA HIS A 688 27.65 2.38 -56.83
C HIS A 688 26.46 2.52 -55.88
N PHE A 689 26.62 3.22 -54.77
CA PHE A 689 25.54 3.49 -53.83
C PHE A 689 24.98 4.89 -54.06
N ASN A 690 23.90 5.24 -53.36
CA ASN A 690 23.26 6.55 -53.43
C ASN A 690 23.05 7.12 -54.86
N GLY A 691 22.74 6.28 -55.85
CA GLY A 691 22.40 6.74 -57.20
C GLY A 691 23.52 7.44 -57.98
N HIS A 692 24.79 7.24 -57.62
CA HIS A 692 25.95 7.79 -58.33
C HIS A 692 26.10 7.25 -59.77
N GLY A 693 26.75 8.04 -60.63
CA GLY A 693 26.96 7.69 -62.04
C GLY A 693 28.08 6.67 -62.27
N ASN A 694 27.82 5.64 -63.09
CA ASN A 694 28.70 4.48 -63.34
C ASN A 694 30.10 4.87 -63.87
N THR A 695 31.02 5.17 -62.97
CA THR A 695 32.35 5.75 -63.21
C THR A 695 33.35 5.25 -62.15
N THR A 696 34.64 5.53 -62.30
CA THR A 696 35.63 5.24 -61.25
C THR A 696 36.08 6.56 -60.68
N PHE A 697 35.83 6.81 -59.39
CA PHE A 697 36.19 8.04 -58.69
C PHE A 697 36.47 7.77 -57.21
N SER A 698 37.13 8.72 -56.54
CA SER A 698 37.22 8.73 -55.07
C SER A 698 36.25 9.74 -54.48
N HIS A 699 35.63 9.41 -53.35
CA HIS A 699 34.58 10.21 -52.74
C HIS A 699 34.76 10.36 -51.23
N ILE A 700 34.45 11.56 -50.70
CA ILE A 700 34.58 11.88 -49.28
C ILE A 700 33.22 12.26 -48.71
N MET A 701 32.66 11.39 -47.86
CA MET A 701 31.37 11.57 -47.18
C MET A 701 31.54 11.67 -45.66
N VAL A 702 30.53 12.21 -44.97
CA VAL A 702 30.48 12.26 -43.50
C VAL A 702 29.60 11.14 -42.97
N VAL A 703 30.05 10.39 -41.96
CA VAL A 703 29.19 9.49 -41.17
C VAL A 703 28.38 10.33 -40.19
N ASP A 704 27.12 10.58 -40.52
CA ASP A 704 26.20 11.29 -39.62
C ASP A 704 25.63 10.34 -38.56
N GLY A 705 25.08 9.18 -38.97
CA GLY A 705 24.40 8.26 -38.06
C GLY A 705 24.91 6.82 -38.07
N TYR A 706 24.68 6.09 -36.97
CA TYR A 706 25.06 4.69 -36.84
C TYR A 706 24.11 3.94 -35.89
N ASN A 707 23.58 2.80 -36.34
CA ASN A 707 22.72 1.93 -35.55
C ASN A 707 23.50 0.73 -35.02
N GLU A 708 23.85 0.74 -33.73
CA GLU A 708 24.64 -0.33 -33.13
C GLU A 708 23.97 -1.71 -33.13
N ALA A 709 22.63 -1.76 -33.26
CA ALA A 709 21.87 -3.00 -33.22
C ALA A 709 21.79 -3.71 -34.59
N THR A 710 21.96 -2.98 -35.69
CA THR A 710 21.86 -3.51 -37.07
C THR A 710 23.14 -3.33 -37.90
N ASP A 711 24.14 -2.63 -37.37
CA ASP A 711 25.36 -2.17 -38.07
C ASP A 711 25.10 -1.20 -39.24
N GLN A 712 23.87 -0.75 -39.45
CA GLN A 712 23.54 0.23 -40.48
C GLN A 712 24.23 1.57 -40.19
N VAL A 713 24.71 2.24 -41.24
CA VAL A 713 25.37 3.55 -41.18
C VAL A 713 24.63 4.55 -42.06
N TYR A 714 24.51 5.78 -41.61
CA TYR A 714 23.81 6.87 -42.29
C TYR A 714 24.83 7.94 -42.68
N PHE A 715 24.95 8.19 -43.98
CA PHE A 715 25.91 9.15 -44.54
C PHE A 715 25.24 10.47 -44.88
N ALA A 716 25.96 11.57 -44.70
CA ALA A 716 25.69 12.85 -45.35
C ALA A 716 26.63 12.98 -46.57
N ASP A 717 26.03 13.15 -47.75
CA ASP A 717 26.70 12.93 -49.02
C ASP A 717 26.82 14.25 -49.83
N PRO A 718 28.04 14.75 -50.09
CA PRO A 718 28.20 15.98 -50.85
C PRO A 718 27.99 15.80 -52.37
N ALA A 719 27.95 14.58 -52.92
CA ALA A 719 27.71 14.38 -54.36
C ALA A 719 26.22 14.53 -54.77
N CYS A 720 25.31 14.74 -53.81
CA CYS A 720 23.88 14.95 -54.06
C CYS A 720 23.55 16.17 -54.95
N SER A 721 24.47 17.12 -55.14
CA SER A 721 24.35 18.23 -56.09
C SER A 721 24.81 17.90 -57.52
N LEU A 722 25.48 16.76 -57.73
CA LEU A 722 26.11 16.40 -59.01
C LEU A 722 25.34 15.29 -59.74
N TYR A 723 24.71 14.37 -59.01
CA TYR A 723 23.95 13.26 -59.57
C TYR A 723 22.48 13.39 -59.21
N ALA A 724 21.59 13.49 -60.21
CA ALA A 724 20.16 13.69 -60.01
C ALA A 724 19.43 12.53 -59.29
N GLY A 725 20.09 11.36 -59.15
CA GLY A 725 19.61 10.22 -58.36
C GLY A 725 20.14 10.15 -56.92
N ALA A 726 21.02 11.08 -56.51
CA ALA A 726 21.71 11.03 -55.23
C ALA A 726 21.00 11.81 -54.13
N SER A 727 20.74 11.13 -53.01
CA SER A 727 20.09 11.71 -51.83
C SER A 727 21.10 12.45 -50.96
N PRO A 728 20.79 13.64 -50.40
CA PRO A 728 21.70 14.33 -49.49
C PRO A 728 22.07 13.53 -48.24
N HIS A 729 21.21 12.60 -47.82
CA HIS A 729 21.53 11.56 -46.86
C HIS A 729 20.98 10.21 -47.31
N PHE A 730 21.63 9.12 -46.91
CA PHE A 730 21.13 7.75 -47.14
C PHE A 730 21.61 6.77 -46.06
N TRP A 731 20.84 5.70 -45.86
CA TRP A 731 21.27 4.54 -45.05
C TRP A 731 21.99 3.52 -45.92
N TYR A 732 23.21 3.16 -45.55
CA TYR A 732 23.91 1.99 -46.08
C TYR A 732 23.69 0.76 -45.15
N PRO A 733 23.40 -0.45 -45.68
CA PRO A 733 22.94 -1.58 -44.85
C PRO A 733 23.89 -2.09 -43.76
N SER A 734 25.21 -1.94 -43.92
CA SER A 734 26.19 -2.35 -42.90
C SER A 734 27.52 -1.60 -43.05
N LEU A 735 28.02 -1.03 -41.95
CA LEU A 735 29.33 -0.41 -41.86
C LEU A 735 30.47 -1.42 -42.12
N ARG A 736 30.30 -2.68 -41.71
CA ARG A 736 31.21 -3.78 -42.05
C ARG A 736 31.27 -4.03 -43.55
N THR A 737 30.12 -4.15 -44.21
CA THR A 737 30.07 -4.35 -45.67
C THR A 737 30.69 -3.16 -46.38
N PHE A 738 30.35 -1.92 -45.99
CA PHE A 738 30.95 -0.71 -46.55
C PHE A 738 32.48 -0.71 -46.43
N THR A 739 33.00 -0.97 -45.21
CA THR A 739 34.45 -1.01 -44.96
C THR A 739 35.14 -2.05 -45.84
N ASN A 740 34.57 -3.26 -45.91
CA ASN A 740 35.15 -4.37 -46.67
C ASN A 740 35.07 -4.19 -48.19
N THR A 741 34.10 -3.41 -48.71
CA THR A 741 33.90 -3.19 -50.15
C THR A 741 34.68 -1.99 -50.68
N TYR A 742 34.65 -0.84 -49.99
CA TYR A 742 35.18 0.42 -50.54
C TYR A 742 36.39 0.98 -49.79
N LEU A 743 36.69 0.50 -48.58
CA LEU A 743 37.83 0.96 -47.77
C LEU A 743 38.97 -0.06 -47.67
N ALA A 744 38.84 -1.24 -48.30
CA ALA A 744 39.78 -2.35 -48.15
C ALA A 744 40.74 -2.57 -49.33
N GLN A 745 40.41 -2.09 -50.54
CA GLN A 745 41.22 -2.29 -51.75
C GLN A 745 41.20 -1.08 -52.68
N GLU A 746 42.39 -0.56 -53.01
CA GLU A 746 42.57 0.50 -54.01
C GLU A 746 42.29 -0.02 -55.43
N TYR A 747 41.36 0.62 -56.12
CA TYR A 747 41.07 0.42 -57.55
C TYR A 747 41.84 1.41 -58.43
N ILE A 748 42.10 2.63 -57.95
CA ILE A 748 43.05 3.56 -58.56
C ILE A 748 44.48 3.05 -58.28
N ARG A 749 45.30 2.93 -59.32
CA ARG A 749 46.64 2.31 -59.26
C ARG A 749 47.74 3.24 -59.78
N ASP A 750 47.77 4.46 -59.26
CA ASP A 750 48.80 5.47 -59.54
C ASP A 750 49.99 5.41 -58.57
N GLY A 751 49.96 4.50 -57.58
CA GLY A 751 50.98 4.37 -56.54
C GLY A 751 50.75 5.24 -55.30
N ARG A 752 49.60 5.91 -55.18
CA ARG A 752 49.23 6.73 -54.02
C ARG A 752 48.13 6.07 -53.18
N GLN A 753 47.92 6.60 -51.97
CA GLN A 753 46.81 6.23 -51.10
C GLN A 753 45.60 7.14 -51.34
N HIS A 754 44.41 6.56 -51.47
CA HIS A 754 43.17 7.29 -51.72
C HIS A 754 41.99 6.82 -50.85
N ILE A 755 42.03 5.64 -50.23
CA ILE A 755 40.90 5.12 -49.40
C ILE A 755 41.20 4.97 -47.91
N GLY A 756 40.19 5.24 -47.07
CA GLY A 756 40.25 5.02 -45.63
C GLY A 756 39.28 5.90 -44.85
N ILE A 757 39.70 6.37 -43.67
CA ILE A 757 38.91 7.30 -42.86
C ILE A 757 39.72 8.49 -42.33
N TYR A 758 39.02 9.61 -42.15
CA TYR A 758 39.45 10.76 -41.38
C TYR A 758 38.60 10.86 -40.12
N THR A 759 39.19 10.77 -38.93
CA THR A 759 38.43 10.66 -37.68
C THR A 759 39.04 11.43 -36.51
N SER A 760 38.24 11.73 -35.49
CA SER A 760 38.71 12.29 -34.22
C SER A 760 39.73 11.38 -33.52
N ARG A 761 40.84 11.95 -33.06
CA ARG A 761 41.97 11.30 -32.36
C ARG A 761 41.58 10.68 -31.03
#